data_AF-A0A1H1TR85-F1
#
_entry.id   AF-A0A1H1TR85-F1
#
_cell.length_a   1.000
_cell.length_b   1.000
_cell.length_c   1.000
_cell.angle_alpha   90.00
_cell.angle_beta   90.00
_cell.angle_gamma   90.00
#
_symmetry.space_group_name_H-M   'P 1'
#
loop_
_entity.id
_entity.type
_entity.pdbx_description
1 polymer ?
#
loop_
_entity_poly.entity_id
_entity_poly.type
_entity_poly.pdbx_seq_one_letter_code
_entity_poly.pdbx_strand_id
1 'polypeptide(L)'
;MTLWSVQNQAELDKLLVILKQLGFNFRAPTSPYNRGTLRAAISVIQQHWEDLSLYIRQLLDYHTGVSPELTKAKLACVDGLDSITIDQAYIVACKIPSKPATEQIDFLLSPTQVMNHFGISQHQFTYLQKNPEFPKRPTRQYWYRPHDIETIAKLCTWGISTTWGRLPASKEATLTANEAAASLDISRHQLNLILTNKLLDSRIGPNGVISIKENDLENFKSKFTPIKLLASQMGITPSQVRARLLKNYPSAPIFESHTLDLLLTYNSRATTIKNEAIKKRGFQRCRESALASWATRKNEMPRIEASAASDYTSARTAACHLGIHKTIICELVRNNIFHDVGAGPAGEYMIPTDQVDKFWKKYISLTETAALLQHSKFSTSSVLLLDNVRPITGPITHNGSTHFYLRSDIISYLERKKQPETSTKHNNWMNLDEAAAQLKMSKHSLRNILYSELFRGQLQYFHGRLYVNRKFIIDFNEAYILPTEASKILNTPRREVTKALNQMGILPLTGPTVDGRSTHVFVRSDLIERQTQSTHNIRTPANTNFSTTPQARETNKRLLINIPPHNEPPTRYINIKCLLKKFKLSPKAFTQIFVRDGFIKVLKFSHETFLTRTAAGEVSRILENYVTCTQADAMFDRHGHTRNLIKLGKLSPDQPIPPHLSKVTLISKAKITEAIASSQQPKNQP
;
A
#
# COMPACT_ATOMS: atom_id res chain seq x y z
N MET A 1 -6.86 -16.15 -49.08
CA MET A 1 -5.47 -16.15 -49.58
C MET A 1 -4.56 -15.09 -48.93
N THR A 2 -5.05 -14.04 -48.24
CA THR A 2 -4.21 -12.93 -47.74
C THR A 2 -3.58 -13.10 -46.34
N LEU A 3 -4.00 -14.07 -45.53
CA LEU A 3 -3.38 -14.29 -44.20
C LEU A 3 -1.98 -14.92 -44.26
N TRP A 4 -1.57 -15.46 -45.41
CA TRP A 4 -0.25 -16.07 -45.62
C TRP A 4 0.89 -15.04 -45.77
N SER A 5 0.59 -13.73 -45.77
CA SER A 5 1.60 -12.70 -45.95
C SER A 5 2.29 -12.23 -44.67
N VAL A 6 1.83 -12.64 -43.49
CA VAL A 6 2.47 -12.27 -42.22
C VAL A 6 3.63 -13.23 -41.99
N GLN A 7 4.85 -12.77 -42.27
CA GLN A 7 6.04 -13.64 -42.36
C GLN A 7 6.66 -13.94 -40.98
N ASN A 8 6.36 -13.12 -39.98
CA ASN A 8 6.95 -13.26 -38.64
C ASN A 8 6.00 -12.82 -37.50
N GLN A 9 6.36 -13.19 -36.26
CA GLN A 9 5.56 -12.88 -35.07
C GLN A 9 5.42 -11.37 -34.83
N ALA A 10 6.42 -10.56 -35.18
CA ALA A 10 6.37 -9.12 -34.98
C ALA A 10 5.32 -8.43 -35.86
N GLU A 11 5.17 -8.87 -37.10
CA GLU A 11 4.11 -8.43 -38.01
C GLU A 11 2.72 -8.86 -37.52
N LEU A 12 2.60 -10.07 -36.95
CA LEU A 12 1.35 -10.53 -36.36
C LEU A 12 0.95 -9.68 -35.15
N ASP A 13 1.91 -9.37 -34.28
CA ASP A 13 1.67 -8.50 -33.13
C ASP A 13 1.27 -7.09 -33.57
N LYS A 14 1.93 -6.55 -34.62
CA LYS A 14 1.57 -5.26 -35.23
C LYS A 14 0.16 -5.30 -35.82
N LEU A 15 -0.23 -6.38 -36.51
CA LEU A 15 -1.57 -6.57 -37.07
C LEU A 15 -2.64 -6.56 -35.97
N LEU A 16 -2.41 -7.26 -34.86
CA LEU A 16 -3.35 -7.28 -33.74
C LEU A 16 -3.54 -5.90 -33.11
N VAL A 17 -2.48 -5.09 -33.04
CA VAL A 17 -2.55 -3.68 -32.57
C VAL A 17 -3.40 -2.85 -33.53
N ILE A 18 -3.13 -2.90 -34.83
CA ILE A 18 -3.86 -2.14 -35.85
C ILE A 18 -5.34 -2.54 -35.89
N LEU A 19 -5.65 -3.84 -35.84
CA LEU A 19 -7.03 -4.36 -35.78
C LEU A 19 -7.78 -3.79 -34.57
N LYS A 20 -7.13 -3.72 -33.42
CA LYS A 20 -7.73 -3.15 -32.21
C LYS A 20 -7.94 -1.64 -32.33
N GLN A 21 -7.00 -0.92 -32.94
CA GLN A 21 -7.10 0.52 -33.21
C GLN A 21 -8.27 0.84 -34.16
N LEU A 22 -8.47 0.01 -35.19
CA LEU A 22 -9.58 0.15 -36.14
C LEU A 22 -10.94 -0.32 -35.57
N GLY A 23 -10.95 -1.03 -34.45
CA GLY A 23 -12.16 -1.49 -33.78
C GLY A 23 -12.69 -2.83 -34.28
N PHE A 24 -11.80 -3.71 -34.74
CA PHE A 24 -12.14 -5.08 -35.12
C PHE A 24 -12.82 -5.84 -33.97
N ASN A 25 -14.02 -6.38 -34.23
CA ASN A 25 -14.76 -7.15 -33.23
C ASN A 25 -14.41 -8.64 -33.33
N PHE A 26 -13.49 -9.10 -32.48
CA PHE A 26 -13.06 -10.50 -32.43
C PHE A 26 -14.18 -11.52 -32.16
N ARG A 27 -15.36 -11.09 -31.68
CA ARG A 27 -16.52 -11.98 -31.44
C ARG A 27 -17.35 -12.25 -32.69
N ALA A 28 -17.23 -11.42 -33.72
CA ALA A 28 -18.00 -11.54 -34.96
C ALA A 28 -17.09 -11.44 -36.20
N PRO A 29 -16.01 -12.22 -36.30
CA PRO A 29 -14.96 -12.03 -37.30
C PRO A 29 -15.44 -12.14 -38.75
N THR A 30 -16.60 -12.77 -38.98
CA THR A 30 -17.17 -13.00 -40.30
C THR A 30 -17.98 -11.83 -40.87
N SER A 31 -18.29 -10.78 -40.08
CA SER A 31 -19.11 -9.67 -40.58
C SER A 31 -18.44 -8.93 -41.75
N PRO A 32 -19.20 -8.42 -42.73
CA PRO A 32 -18.65 -7.67 -43.87
C PRO A 32 -17.74 -6.50 -43.44
N TYR A 33 -18.10 -5.83 -42.34
CA TYR A 33 -17.30 -4.75 -41.75
C TYR A 33 -15.99 -5.24 -41.14
N ASN A 34 -15.99 -6.35 -40.42
CA ASN A 34 -14.75 -6.91 -39.87
C ASN A 34 -13.83 -7.39 -40.98
N ARG A 35 -14.36 -7.93 -42.08
CA ARG A 35 -13.55 -8.27 -43.27
C ARG A 35 -12.90 -7.03 -43.89
N GLY A 36 -13.65 -5.93 -44.01
CA GLY A 36 -13.11 -4.64 -44.46
C GLY A 36 -12.04 -4.09 -43.52
N THR A 37 -12.28 -4.16 -42.21
CA THR A 37 -11.32 -3.76 -41.17
C THR A 37 -10.04 -4.58 -41.20
N LEU A 38 -10.15 -5.91 -41.40
CA LEU A 38 -8.99 -6.79 -41.55
C LEU A 38 -8.20 -6.48 -42.82
N ARG A 39 -8.88 -6.24 -43.93
CA ARG A 39 -8.24 -5.83 -45.18
C ARG A 39 -7.47 -4.54 -44.98
N ALA A 40 -8.11 -3.50 -44.44
CA ALA A 40 -7.46 -2.23 -44.10
C ALA A 40 -6.23 -2.43 -43.21
N ALA A 41 -6.31 -3.27 -42.18
CA ALA A 41 -5.19 -3.53 -41.29
C ALA A 41 -3.99 -4.18 -42.01
N ILE A 42 -4.25 -5.15 -42.88
CA ILE A 42 -3.21 -5.79 -43.71
C ILE A 42 -2.59 -4.77 -44.66
N SER A 43 -3.42 -3.92 -45.28
CA SER A 43 -3.00 -2.88 -46.21
C SER A 43 -2.10 -1.83 -45.56
N VAL A 44 -2.35 -1.47 -44.30
CA VAL A 44 -1.45 -0.59 -43.52
C VAL A 44 -0.09 -1.24 -43.31
N ILE A 45 -0.04 -2.54 -43.04
CA ILE A 45 1.24 -3.26 -42.85
C ILE A 45 2.01 -3.35 -44.17
N GLN A 46 1.31 -3.64 -45.27
CA GLN A 46 1.89 -3.79 -46.61
C GLN A 46 2.11 -2.46 -47.33
N GLN A 47 1.68 -1.33 -46.77
CA GLN A 47 1.72 0.00 -47.42
C GLN A 47 0.94 0.04 -48.75
N HIS A 48 -0.16 -0.72 -48.83
CA HIS A 48 -1.03 -0.80 -50.01
C HIS A 48 -2.28 0.08 -49.83
N TRP A 49 -2.18 1.36 -50.20
CA TRP A 49 -3.19 2.39 -49.84
C TRP A 49 -4.54 2.28 -50.58
N GLU A 50 -4.61 1.54 -51.68
CA GLU A 50 -5.84 1.33 -52.47
C GLU A 50 -6.93 0.65 -51.62
N ASP A 51 -6.55 -0.36 -50.87
CA ASP A 51 -7.45 -1.10 -49.99
C ASP A 51 -7.90 -0.29 -48.76
N LEU A 52 -7.05 0.63 -48.29
CA LEU A 52 -7.42 1.59 -47.26
C LEU A 52 -8.50 2.55 -47.79
N SER A 53 -8.40 2.97 -49.05
CA SER A 53 -9.39 3.80 -49.73
C SER A 53 -10.74 3.08 -49.87
N LEU A 54 -10.72 1.77 -50.17
CA LEU A 54 -11.93 0.92 -50.16
C LEU A 54 -12.58 0.83 -48.78
N TYR A 55 -11.77 0.72 -47.71
CA TYR A 55 -12.28 0.72 -46.35
C TYR A 55 -12.89 2.07 -45.94
N ILE A 56 -12.26 3.19 -46.32
CA ILE A 56 -12.82 4.52 -46.10
C ILE A 56 -14.15 4.67 -46.87
N ARG A 57 -14.21 4.21 -48.12
CA ARG A 57 -15.45 4.22 -48.91
C ARG A 57 -16.54 3.42 -48.21
N GLN A 58 -16.20 2.25 -47.69
CA GLN A 58 -17.12 1.41 -46.93
C GLN A 58 -17.64 2.12 -45.67
N LEU A 59 -16.78 2.85 -44.94
CA LEU A 59 -17.22 3.68 -43.80
C LEU A 59 -18.18 4.79 -44.22
N LEU A 60 -17.90 5.48 -45.33
CA LEU A 60 -18.77 6.54 -45.86
C LEU A 60 -20.14 5.98 -46.28
N ASP A 61 -20.15 4.79 -46.90
CA ASP A 61 -21.38 4.12 -47.33
C ASP A 61 -22.22 3.63 -46.12
N TYR A 62 -21.61 3.14 -45.05
CA TYR A 62 -22.31 2.74 -43.82
C TYR A 62 -22.81 3.91 -42.97
N HIS A 63 -22.21 5.09 -43.13
CA HIS A 63 -22.41 6.21 -42.20
C HIS A 63 -22.56 7.54 -42.94
N THR A 64 -23.60 7.65 -43.76
CA THR A 64 -23.86 8.83 -44.62
C THR A 64 -24.01 10.16 -43.86
N GLY A 65 -24.30 10.13 -42.56
CA GLY A 65 -24.38 11.33 -41.70
C GLY A 65 -23.10 11.67 -40.92
N VAL A 66 -22.03 10.90 -41.05
CA VAL A 66 -20.77 11.14 -40.32
C VAL A 66 -19.87 12.08 -41.13
N SER A 67 -19.35 13.11 -40.47
CA SER A 67 -18.51 14.10 -41.16
C SER A 67 -17.21 13.47 -41.70
N PRO A 68 -16.61 14.04 -42.77
CA PRO A 68 -15.31 13.64 -43.28
C PRO A 68 -14.23 13.57 -42.20
N GLU A 69 -14.21 14.55 -41.28
CA GLU A 69 -13.21 14.69 -40.22
C GLU A 69 -13.32 13.56 -39.20
N LEU A 70 -14.53 13.11 -38.87
CA LEU A 70 -14.74 11.97 -37.99
C LEU A 70 -14.33 10.66 -38.67
N THR A 71 -14.60 10.52 -39.96
CA THR A 71 -14.14 9.37 -40.74
C THR A 71 -12.62 9.28 -40.76
N LYS A 72 -11.93 10.42 -40.95
CA LYS A 72 -10.46 10.49 -40.84
C LYS A 72 -9.96 10.22 -39.43
N ALA A 73 -10.65 10.71 -38.39
CA ALA A 73 -10.30 10.47 -37.00
C ALA A 73 -10.29 8.99 -36.61
N LYS A 74 -11.11 8.16 -37.28
CA LYS A 74 -11.08 6.69 -37.14
C LYS A 74 -9.70 6.11 -37.51
N LEU A 75 -8.96 6.74 -38.41
CA LEU A 75 -7.65 6.28 -38.86
C LEU A 75 -6.48 6.98 -38.15
N ALA A 76 -6.71 8.13 -37.52
CA ALA A 76 -5.68 8.99 -36.94
C ALA A 76 -4.87 8.41 -35.75
N CYS A 77 -5.19 7.20 -35.29
CA CYS A 77 -4.46 6.49 -34.23
C CYS A 77 -3.87 5.16 -34.69
N VAL A 78 -3.89 4.89 -36.00
CA VAL A 78 -3.42 3.63 -36.54
C VAL A 78 -1.91 3.71 -36.77
N ASP A 79 -1.16 2.81 -36.13
CA ASP A 79 0.29 2.80 -36.22
C ASP A 79 0.75 2.58 -37.67
N GLY A 80 1.53 3.51 -38.21
CA GLY A 80 2.04 3.46 -39.58
C GLY A 80 1.23 4.26 -40.61
N LEU A 81 0.19 4.98 -40.19
CA LEU A 81 -0.49 5.97 -41.03
C LEU A 81 -0.17 7.39 -40.58
N ASP A 82 0.32 8.22 -41.51
CA ASP A 82 0.41 9.66 -41.31
C ASP A 82 -0.85 10.39 -41.85
N SER A 83 -1.00 11.67 -41.49
CA SER A 83 -2.17 12.46 -41.90
C SER A 83 -2.28 12.59 -43.42
N ILE A 84 -1.15 12.70 -44.13
CA ILE A 84 -1.10 12.90 -45.57
C ILE A 84 -1.65 11.66 -46.29
N THR A 85 -1.24 10.47 -45.83
CA THR A 85 -1.69 9.18 -46.35
C THR A 85 -3.19 9.00 -46.13
N ILE A 86 -3.69 9.37 -44.95
CA ILE A 86 -5.14 9.33 -44.65
C ILE A 86 -5.91 10.27 -45.57
N ASP A 87 -5.41 11.49 -45.80
CA ASP A 87 -6.05 12.47 -46.69
C ASP A 87 -6.07 12.00 -48.14
N GLN A 88 -4.96 11.46 -48.64
CA GLN A 88 -4.88 10.90 -49.99
C GLN A 88 -5.84 9.71 -50.17
N ALA A 89 -5.84 8.76 -49.23
CA ALA A 89 -6.75 7.61 -49.28
C ALA A 89 -8.22 8.05 -49.21
N TYR A 90 -8.52 9.10 -48.43
CA TYR A 90 -9.86 9.68 -48.36
C TYR A 90 -10.28 10.31 -49.71
N ILE A 91 -9.40 11.09 -50.35
CA ILE A 91 -9.67 11.69 -51.67
C ILE A 91 -9.94 10.60 -52.72
N VAL A 92 -9.17 9.52 -52.70
CA VAL A 92 -9.39 8.37 -53.60
C VAL A 92 -10.72 7.69 -53.29
N ALA A 93 -11.04 7.47 -52.00
CA ALA A 93 -12.29 6.85 -51.58
C ALA A 93 -13.54 7.62 -52.06
N CYS A 94 -13.49 8.96 -52.06
CA CYS A 94 -14.57 9.81 -52.56
C CYS A 94 -14.86 9.63 -54.05
N LYS A 95 -13.88 9.20 -54.85
CA LYS A 95 -14.04 8.92 -56.30
C LYS A 95 -14.63 7.54 -56.59
N ILE A 96 -14.62 6.64 -55.61
CA ILE A 96 -15.18 5.29 -55.76
C ILE A 96 -16.72 5.38 -55.69
N PRO A 97 -17.47 4.76 -56.62
CA PRO A 97 -18.93 4.78 -56.59
C PRO A 97 -19.52 4.23 -55.29
N SER A 98 -20.55 4.89 -54.77
CA SER A 98 -21.27 4.44 -53.56
C SER A 98 -21.96 3.10 -53.79
N LYS A 99 -21.91 2.23 -52.78
CA LYS A 99 -22.80 1.08 -52.72
C LYS A 99 -23.71 1.22 -51.50
N PRO A 100 -25.04 1.04 -51.65
CA PRO A 100 -25.94 1.08 -50.50
C PRO A 100 -25.55 -0.01 -49.50
N ALA A 101 -25.34 0.39 -48.25
CA ALA A 101 -25.06 -0.54 -47.17
C ALA A 101 -26.28 -1.40 -46.85
N THR A 102 -26.09 -2.71 -46.77
CA THR A 102 -27.15 -3.68 -46.41
C THR A 102 -27.30 -3.88 -44.90
N GLU A 103 -26.31 -3.45 -44.10
CA GLU A 103 -26.28 -3.63 -42.65
C GLU A 103 -26.08 -2.27 -41.97
N GLN A 104 -26.85 -2.01 -40.90
CA GLN A 104 -26.63 -0.84 -40.06
C GLN A 104 -25.54 -1.16 -39.04
N ILE A 105 -24.45 -0.41 -39.10
CA ILE A 105 -23.30 -0.55 -38.20
C ILE A 105 -23.18 0.74 -37.39
N ASP A 106 -22.82 0.64 -36.12
CA ASP A 106 -22.56 1.82 -35.29
C ASP A 106 -21.18 2.41 -35.63
N PHE A 107 -21.14 3.70 -35.97
CA PHE A 107 -19.87 4.43 -36.04
C PHE A 107 -19.34 4.68 -34.62
N LEU A 108 -18.11 4.28 -34.36
CA LEU A 108 -17.54 4.27 -33.02
C LEU A 108 -16.09 4.74 -33.03
N LEU A 109 -15.75 5.71 -32.18
CA LEU A 109 -14.36 6.13 -31.94
C LEU A 109 -13.88 5.72 -30.55
N SER A 110 -12.67 5.20 -30.46
CA SER A 110 -11.98 4.94 -29.19
C SER A 110 -11.59 6.25 -28.48
N PRO A 111 -11.24 6.23 -27.18
CA PRO A 111 -10.88 7.45 -26.47
C PRO A 111 -9.64 8.11 -27.08
N THR A 112 -8.68 7.31 -27.56
CA THR A 112 -7.47 7.82 -28.23
C THR A 112 -7.82 8.55 -29.53
N GLN A 113 -8.73 7.99 -30.35
CA GLN A 113 -9.19 8.63 -31.58
C GLN A 113 -9.91 9.95 -31.29
N VAL A 114 -10.76 9.99 -30.26
CA VAL A 114 -11.43 11.22 -29.83
C VAL A 114 -10.42 12.27 -29.34
N MET A 115 -9.43 11.87 -28.54
CA MET A 115 -8.38 12.77 -28.07
C MET A 115 -7.55 13.36 -29.21
N ASN A 116 -7.14 12.52 -30.17
CA ASN A 116 -6.39 12.98 -31.35
C ASN A 116 -7.24 13.90 -32.24
N HIS A 117 -8.53 13.58 -32.44
CA HIS A 117 -9.44 14.41 -33.23
C HIS A 117 -9.55 15.84 -32.69
N PHE A 118 -9.64 16.00 -31.36
CA PHE A 118 -9.72 17.31 -30.72
C PHE A 118 -8.37 17.92 -30.35
N GLY A 119 -7.25 17.22 -30.60
CA GLY A 119 -5.92 17.67 -30.19
C GLY A 119 -5.76 17.84 -28.67
N ILE A 120 -6.46 17.03 -27.87
CA ILE A 120 -6.45 17.14 -26.39
C ILE A 120 -5.62 16.02 -25.75
N SER A 121 -4.93 16.36 -24.67
CA SER A 121 -4.16 15.41 -23.86
C SER A 121 -5.06 14.49 -23.02
N GLN A 122 -4.51 13.36 -22.56
CA GLN A 122 -5.18 12.44 -21.63
C GLN A 122 -5.65 13.14 -20.33
N HIS A 123 -4.89 14.11 -19.83
CA HIS A 123 -5.28 14.89 -18.65
C HIS A 123 -6.52 15.74 -18.92
N GLN A 124 -6.54 16.48 -20.03
CA GLN A 124 -7.70 17.28 -20.46
C GLN A 124 -8.92 16.39 -20.67
N PHE A 125 -8.74 15.23 -21.31
CA PHE A 125 -9.82 14.25 -21.48
C PHE A 125 -10.37 13.74 -20.13
N THR A 126 -9.49 13.44 -19.17
CA THR A 126 -9.88 13.02 -17.81
C THR A 126 -10.60 14.15 -17.05
N TYR A 127 -10.24 15.42 -17.33
CA TYR A 127 -10.94 16.58 -16.80
C TYR A 127 -12.37 16.68 -17.38
N LEU A 128 -12.53 16.52 -18.70
CA LEU A 128 -13.85 16.47 -19.33
C LEU A 128 -14.73 15.35 -18.77
N GLN A 129 -14.16 14.18 -18.49
CA GLN A 129 -14.89 13.05 -17.89
C GLN A 129 -15.51 13.34 -16.52
N LYS A 130 -15.06 14.38 -15.82
CA LYS A 130 -15.64 14.83 -14.55
C LYS A 130 -16.87 15.71 -14.74
N ASN A 131 -17.07 16.27 -15.93
CA ASN A 131 -18.25 17.08 -16.23
C ASN A 131 -19.52 16.19 -16.20
N PRO A 132 -20.61 16.62 -15.55
CA PRO A 132 -21.86 15.87 -15.49
C PRO A 132 -22.45 15.50 -16.86
N GLU A 133 -22.25 16.34 -17.87
CA GLU A 133 -22.74 16.16 -19.24
C GLU A 133 -21.85 15.23 -20.07
N PHE A 134 -20.68 14.84 -19.57
CA PHE A 134 -19.80 13.93 -20.31
C PHE A 134 -20.50 12.58 -20.52
N PRO A 135 -20.50 12.03 -21.74
CA PRO A 135 -21.19 10.78 -22.04
C PRO A 135 -20.57 9.60 -21.27
N LYS A 136 -21.23 9.22 -20.15
CA LYS A 136 -20.80 8.12 -19.29
C LYS A 136 -21.16 6.78 -19.93
N ARG A 137 -20.16 6.04 -20.38
CA ARG A 137 -20.34 4.68 -20.91
C ARG A 137 -20.04 3.63 -19.83
N PRO A 138 -20.78 2.51 -19.78
CA PRO A 138 -20.44 1.40 -18.89
C PRO A 138 -19.03 0.90 -19.18
N THR A 139 -18.28 0.59 -18.12
CA THR A 139 -16.81 0.34 -18.02
C THR A 139 -16.14 -0.65 -19.00
N ARG A 140 -16.87 -1.19 -19.99
CA ARG A 140 -16.34 -2.08 -21.03
C ARG A 140 -16.45 -1.53 -22.45
N GLN A 141 -17.31 -0.55 -22.71
CA GLN A 141 -17.44 0.08 -24.02
C GLN A 141 -16.78 1.46 -23.98
N TYR A 142 -15.47 1.50 -24.25
CA TYR A 142 -14.70 2.74 -24.33
C TYR A 142 -14.91 3.50 -25.63
N TRP A 143 -15.96 3.19 -26.39
CA TRP A 143 -16.18 3.74 -27.72
C TRP A 143 -17.31 4.76 -27.70
N TYR A 144 -17.12 5.86 -28.43
CA TYR A 144 -18.01 7.00 -28.50
C TYR A 144 -18.71 7.05 -29.85
N ARG A 145 -20.03 7.27 -29.83
CA ARG A 145 -20.88 7.45 -31.02
C ARG A 145 -20.76 8.89 -31.56
N PRO A 146 -21.20 9.18 -32.80
CA PRO A 146 -21.19 10.54 -33.35
C PRO A 146 -21.79 11.59 -32.41
N HIS A 147 -22.96 11.31 -31.83
CA HIS A 147 -23.60 12.24 -30.88
C HIS A 147 -22.81 12.44 -29.56
N ASP A 148 -22.10 11.41 -29.09
CA ASP A 148 -21.21 11.56 -27.94
C ASP A 148 -20.05 12.50 -28.30
N ILE A 149 -19.54 12.39 -29.52
CA ILE A 149 -18.40 13.20 -30.01
C ILE A 149 -18.82 14.66 -30.14
N GLU A 150 -20.03 14.96 -30.60
CA GLU A 150 -20.59 16.32 -30.59
C GLU A 150 -20.68 16.90 -29.16
N THR A 151 -21.11 16.08 -28.20
CA THR A 151 -21.15 16.48 -26.78
C THR A 151 -19.75 16.76 -26.25
N ILE A 152 -18.78 15.89 -26.58
CA ILE A 152 -17.38 16.10 -26.23
C ILE A 152 -16.82 17.35 -26.91
N ALA A 153 -17.19 17.67 -28.14
CA ALA A 153 -16.78 18.89 -28.84
C ALA A 153 -17.24 20.15 -28.07
N LYS A 154 -18.50 20.19 -27.63
CA LYS A 154 -19.03 21.28 -26.80
C LYS A 154 -18.25 21.41 -25.49
N LEU A 155 -17.98 20.28 -24.84
CA LEU A 155 -17.18 20.22 -23.62
C LEU A 155 -15.72 20.62 -23.83
N CYS A 156 -15.13 20.36 -25.01
CA CYS A 156 -13.80 20.83 -25.37
C CYS A 156 -13.76 22.35 -25.49
N THR A 157 -14.75 22.97 -26.15
CA THR A 157 -14.86 24.44 -26.23
C THR A 157 -15.04 25.07 -24.84
N TRP A 158 -15.88 24.47 -23.99
CA TRP A 158 -16.00 24.85 -22.59
C TRP A 158 -14.67 24.68 -21.84
N GLY A 159 -13.97 23.57 -22.06
CA GLY A 159 -12.64 23.30 -21.52
C GLY A 159 -11.63 24.37 -21.91
N ILE A 160 -11.58 24.77 -23.18
CA ILE A 160 -10.70 25.86 -23.66
C ILE A 160 -11.05 27.18 -22.96
N SER A 161 -12.35 27.53 -22.88
CA SER A 161 -12.79 28.78 -22.23
C SER A 161 -12.48 28.84 -20.73
N THR A 162 -12.49 27.68 -20.05
CA THR A 162 -12.13 27.53 -18.64
C THR A 162 -10.66 27.18 -18.43
N THR A 163 -9.85 27.33 -19.50
CA THR A 163 -8.41 27.01 -19.50
C THR A 163 -8.11 25.59 -19.00
N TRP A 164 -9.06 24.66 -19.16
CA TRP A 164 -9.02 23.27 -18.72
C TRP A 164 -8.85 23.13 -17.19
N GLY A 165 -9.36 24.11 -16.44
CA GLY A 165 -9.12 24.24 -15.01
C GLY A 165 -7.69 24.69 -14.66
N ARG A 166 -6.85 24.99 -15.66
CA ARG A 166 -5.61 25.77 -15.45
C ARG A 166 -6.03 27.20 -15.16
N LEU A 167 -5.25 27.93 -14.39
CA LEU A 167 -5.49 29.36 -14.26
C LEU A 167 -5.16 30.05 -15.60
N PRO A 168 -5.87 31.13 -16.00
CA PRO A 168 -5.24 32.12 -16.87
C PRO A 168 -3.89 32.47 -16.23
N ALA A 169 -2.85 32.77 -17.01
CA ALA A 169 -1.53 33.12 -16.48
C ALA A 169 -1.64 34.35 -15.55
N SER A 170 -2.05 34.12 -14.31
CA SER A 170 -2.22 35.14 -13.31
C SER A 170 -0.81 35.49 -12.88
N LYS A 171 -0.52 36.78 -12.81
CA LYS A 171 0.74 37.32 -12.27
C LYS A 171 0.99 36.92 -10.80
N GLU A 172 0.09 36.19 -10.17
CA GLU A 172 0.27 35.69 -8.80
C GLU A 172 1.42 34.68 -8.72
N ALA A 173 2.33 34.90 -7.78
CA ALA A 173 3.43 34.00 -7.51
C ALA A 173 2.91 32.61 -7.10
N THR A 174 3.32 31.59 -7.86
CA THR A 174 3.04 30.20 -7.53
C THR A 174 4.33 29.47 -7.24
N LEU A 175 4.33 28.66 -6.20
CA LEU A 175 5.45 27.79 -5.83
C LEU A 175 5.22 26.40 -6.41
N THR A 176 6.28 25.76 -6.89
CA THR A 176 6.28 24.34 -7.22
C THR A 176 6.10 23.50 -5.95
N ALA A 177 5.64 22.26 -6.09
CA ALA A 177 5.52 21.33 -4.96
C ALA A 177 6.84 21.13 -4.18
N ASN A 178 8.01 21.24 -4.83
CA ASN A 178 9.29 21.13 -4.15
C ASN A 178 9.60 22.39 -3.31
N GLU A 179 9.36 23.57 -3.87
CA GLU A 179 9.55 24.85 -3.16
C GLU A 179 8.58 24.97 -1.98
N ALA A 180 7.32 24.60 -2.17
CA ALA A 180 6.33 24.57 -1.09
C ALA A 180 6.71 23.58 0.02
N ALA A 181 7.22 22.39 -0.33
CA ALA A 181 7.69 21.41 0.66
C ALA A 181 8.90 21.92 1.45
N ALA A 182 9.85 22.56 0.75
CA ALA A 182 11.02 23.19 1.38
C ALA A 182 10.61 24.36 2.31
N SER A 183 9.67 25.19 1.86
CA SER A 183 9.11 26.33 2.62
C SER A 183 8.39 25.90 3.91
N LEU A 184 7.93 24.65 3.97
CA LEU A 184 7.32 24.04 5.17
C LEU A 184 8.29 23.16 5.99
N ASP A 185 9.55 22.99 5.57
CA ASP A 185 10.50 21.99 6.14
C ASP A 185 9.89 20.56 6.24
N ILE A 186 9.20 20.14 5.19
CA ILE A 186 8.64 18.78 5.07
C ILE A 186 9.12 18.10 3.80
N SER A 187 9.06 16.77 3.78
CA SER A 187 9.29 16.00 2.56
C SER A 187 8.14 16.19 1.57
N ARG A 188 8.44 16.04 0.27
CA ARG A 188 7.42 16.05 -0.80
C ARG A 188 6.30 15.03 -0.58
N HIS A 189 6.62 13.88 0.02
CA HIS A 189 5.62 12.86 0.36
C HIS A 189 4.62 13.38 1.41
N GLN A 190 5.12 14.07 2.44
CA GLN A 190 4.27 14.68 3.46
C GLN A 190 3.41 15.79 2.87
N LEU A 191 3.96 16.64 1.98
CA LEU A 191 3.17 17.62 1.25
C LEU A 191 2.03 16.95 0.45
N ASN A 192 2.32 15.87 -0.28
CA ASN A 192 1.28 15.15 -1.01
C ASN A 192 0.18 14.61 -0.09
N LEU A 193 0.50 14.19 1.14
CA LEU A 193 -0.53 13.81 2.12
C LEU A 193 -1.40 15.00 2.51
N ILE A 194 -0.82 16.18 2.72
CA ILE A 194 -1.56 17.42 3.01
C ILE A 194 -2.51 17.77 1.87
N LEU A 195 -2.02 17.74 0.62
CA LEU A 195 -2.81 17.99 -0.59
C LEU A 195 -3.94 16.96 -0.76
N THR A 196 -3.65 15.68 -0.51
CA THR A 196 -4.65 14.59 -0.64
C THR A 196 -5.79 14.75 0.35
N ASN A 197 -5.51 15.27 1.55
CA ASN A 197 -6.51 15.55 2.58
C ASN A 197 -7.15 16.95 2.43
N LYS A 198 -6.87 17.67 1.34
CA LYS A 198 -7.42 19.00 1.04
C LYS A 198 -7.21 20.04 2.15
N LEU A 199 -6.12 19.92 2.90
CA LEU A 199 -5.74 20.93 3.88
C LEU A 199 -5.02 22.13 3.23
N LEU A 200 -4.46 21.92 2.06
CA LEU A 200 -3.84 22.92 1.22
C LEU A 200 -4.28 22.67 -0.21
N ASP A 201 -4.74 23.72 -0.89
CA ASP A 201 -5.17 23.62 -2.27
C ASP A 201 -3.97 23.55 -3.21
N SER A 202 -4.02 22.59 -4.14
CA SER A 202 -3.05 22.45 -5.21
C SER A 202 -3.69 22.66 -6.57
N ARG A 203 -2.93 23.25 -7.48
CA ARG A 203 -3.32 23.44 -8.89
C ARG A 203 -2.32 22.71 -9.78
N ILE A 204 -2.75 22.35 -10.98
CA ILE A 204 -1.88 21.71 -11.98
C ILE A 204 -1.51 22.79 -12.99
N GLY A 205 -0.25 23.19 -12.99
CA GLY A 205 0.30 24.17 -13.93
C GLY A 205 0.34 23.66 -15.38
N PRO A 206 0.73 24.53 -16.33
CA PRO A 206 0.69 24.22 -17.76
C PRO A 206 1.52 22.98 -18.16
N ASN A 207 2.58 22.69 -17.41
CA ASN A 207 3.47 21.54 -17.65
C ASN A 207 3.05 20.29 -16.84
N GLY A 208 1.84 20.25 -16.28
CA GLY A 208 1.41 19.16 -15.39
C GLY A 208 2.07 19.19 -14.01
N VAL A 209 2.89 20.20 -13.73
CA VAL A 209 3.56 20.37 -12.44
C VAL A 209 2.56 20.92 -11.43
N ILE A 210 2.51 20.28 -10.25
CA ILE A 210 1.71 20.77 -9.14
C ILE A 210 2.28 22.12 -8.68
N SER A 211 1.45 23.15 -8.74
CA SER A 211 1.73 24.49 -8.25
C SER A 211 0.78 24.85 -7.10
N ILE A 212 1.28 25.58 -6.12
CA ILE A 212 0.57 26.02 -4.93
C ILE A 212 0.69 27.54 -4.91
N LYS A 213 -0.42 28.26 -4.69
CA LYS A 213 -0.37 29.71 -4.56
C LYS A 213 0.39 30.07 -3.29
N GLU A 214 1.27 31.05 -3.37
CA GLU A 214 2.04 31.50 -2.21
C GLU A 214 1.11 31.97 -1.07
N ASN A 215 0.04 32.69 -1.40
CA ASN A 215 -0.97 33.12 -0.41
C ASN A 215 -1.69 31.94 0.28
N ASP A 216 -1.99 30.86 -0.44
CA ASP A 216 -2.62 29.67 0.14
C ASP A 216 -1.63 28.95 1.08
N LEU A 217 -0.35 28.92 0.71
CA LEU A 217 0.71 28.38 1.55
C LEU A 217 0.92 29.21 2.83
N GLU A 218 0.91 30.54 2.72
CA GLU A 218 1.01 31.43 3.88
C GLU A 218 -0.21 31.32 4.79
N ASN A 219 -1.42 31.24 4.23
CA ASN A 219 -2.65 30.94 4.97
C ASN A 219 -2.60 29.57 5.65
N PHE A 220 -1.92 28.60 5.05
CA PHE A 220 -1.69 27.30 5.66
C PHE A 220 -0.70 27.39 6.83
N LYS A 221 0.42 28.09 6.65
CA LYS A 221 1.42 28.34 7.71
C LYS A 221 0.85 29.12 8.89
N SER A 222 -0.08 30.03 8.66
CA SER A 222 -0.74 30.79 9.74
C SER A 222 -1.66 29.93 10.61
N LYS A 223 -2.15 28.80 10.08
CA LYS A 223 -3.02 27.85 10.79
C LYS A 223 -2.25 26.65 11.38
N PHE A 224 -1.26 26.15 10.67
CA PHE A 224 -0.59 24.87 10.98
C PHE A 224 0.93 25.01 11.10
N THR A 225 1.50 24.28 12.05
CA THR A 225 2.94 24.12 12.22
C THR A 225 3.32 22.64 12.03
N PRO A 226 4.27 22.32 11.13
CA PRO A 226 4.85 20.98 11.04
C PRO A 226 5.53 20.56 12.34
N ILE A 227 5.28 19.33 12.79
CA ILE A 227 5.83 18.82 14.06
C ILE A 227 7.36 18.83 14.07
N LYS A 228 8.01 18.58 12.92
CA LYS A 228 9.46 18.63 12.80
C LYS A 228 10.01 20.06 13.01
N LEU A 229 9.35 21.05 12.41
CA LEU A 229 9.69 22.46 12.61
C LEU A 229 9.49 22.88 14.07
N LEU A 230 8.35 22.50 14.66
CA LEU A 230 8.06 22.75 16.08
C LEU A 230 9.10 22.10 16.99
N ALA A 231 9.50 20.86 16.70
CA ALA A 231 10.52 20.11 17.43
C ALA A 231 11.88 20.83 17.38
N SER A 232 12.29 21.29 16.18
CA SER A 232 13.50 22.09 15.96
C SER A 232 13.49 23.39 16.76
N GLN A 233 12.41 24.17 16.67
CA GLN A 233 12.24 25.44 17.41
C GLN A 233 12.29 25.26 18.93
N MET A 234 11.90 24.08 19.41
CA MET A 234 11.89 23.76 20.84
C MET A 234 13.20 23.11 21.33
N GLY A 235 14.05 22.61 20.43
CA GLY A 235 15.22 21.81 20.76
C GLY A 235 14.86 20.41 21.30
N ILE A 236 13.76 19.81 20.83
CA ILE A 236 13.33 18.46 21.23
C ILE A 236 13.09 17.57 20.02
N THR A 237 12.94 16.27 20.23
CA THR A 237 12.62 15.34 19.13
C THR A 237 11.14 15.42 18.73
N PRO A 238 10.79 15.12 17.46
CA PRO A 238 9.39 15.05 17.02
C PRO A 238 8.53 14.09 17.87
N SER A 239 9.11 12.99 18.35
CA SER A 239 8.42 12.04 19.24
C SER A 239 8.03 12.67 20.58
N GLN A 240 8.90 13.51 21.15
CA GLN A 240 8.60 14.24 22.39
C GLN A 240 7.52 15.30 22.20
N VAL A 241 7.49 15.99 21.05
CA VAL A 241 6.38 16.91 20.71
C VAL A 241 5.06 16.15 20.67
N ARG A 242 5.01 14.98 20.00
CA ARG A 242 3.82 14.13 19.92
C ARG A 242 3.35 13.65 21.29
N ALA A 243 4.27 13.17 22.14
CA ALA A 243 3.92 12.74 23.49
C ALA A 243 3.32 13.89 24.32
N ARG A 244 3.81 15.12 24.15
CA ARG A 244 3.23 16.31 24.81
C ARG A 244 1.86 16.67 24.25
N LEU A 245 1.69 16.61 22.93
CA LEU A 245 0.38 16.78 22.28
C LEU A 245 -0.63 15.77 22.86
N LEU A 246 -0.28 14.49 22.90
CA LEU A 246 -1.15 13.43 23.42
C LEU A 246 -1.46 13.59 24.90
N LYS A 247 -0.48 14.02 25.71
CA LYS A 247 -0.68 14.24 27.14
C LYS A 247 -1.63 15.41 27.43
N ASN A 248 -1.49 16.50 26.69
CA ASN A 248 -2.25 17.72 26.94
C ASN A 248 -3.59 17.75 26.19
N TYR A 249 -3.71 16.95 25.13
CA TYR A 249 -4.90 16.85 24.29
C TYR A 249 -5.24 15.37 23.99
N PRO A 250 -5.56 14.55 25.02
CA PRO A 250 -5.75 13.11 24.86
C PRO A 250 -7.01 12.73 24.05
N SER A 251 -7.98 13.64 23.92
CA SER A 251 -9.34 13.31 23.47
C SER A 251 -9.70 13.72 22.04
N ALA A 252 -8.79 14.34 21.28
CA ALA A 252 -9.11 14.86 19.96
C ALA A 252 -8.01 14.52 18.95
N PRO A 253 -8.22 13.53 18.05
CA PRO A 253 -7.41 13.46 16.83
C PRO A 253 -7.42 14.85 16.19
N ILE A 254 -6.24 15.37 15.86
CA ILE A 254 -6.11 16.74 15.30
C ILE A 254 -6.72 16.76 13.89
N PHE A 255 -6.64 15.62 13.21
CA PHE A 255 -7.18 15.36 11.89
C PHE A 255 -7.83 13.98 11.86
N GLU A 256 -8.76 13.76 10.93
CA GLU A 256 -9.32 12.43 10.63
C GLU A 256 -8.26 11.39 10.24
N SER A 257 -7.05 11.83 9.88
CA SER A 257 -5.92 10.94 9.60
C SER A 257 -4.87 11.01 10.71
N HIS A 258 -4.69 9.89 11.43
CA HIS A 258 -3.56 9.71 12.35
C HIS A 258 -2.19 9.94 11.71
N THR A 259 -2.07 9.80 10.39
CA THR A 259 -0.81 10.10 9.71
C THR A 259 -0.55 11.60 9.69
N LEU A 260 -1.59 12.44 9.56
CA LEU A 260 -1.47 13.90 9.62
C LEU A 260 -1.24 14.40 11.06
N ASP A 261 -1.82 13.75 12.07
CA ASP A 261 -1.51 14.02 13.49
C ASP A 261 -0.03 13.82 13.82
N LEU A 262 0.66 12.96 13.08
CA LEU A 262 2.09 12.72 13.23
C LEU A 262 2.96 13.74 12.47
N LEU A 263 2.34 14.61 11.67
CA LEU A 263 2.99 15.55 10.75
C LEU A 263 2.76 17.02 11.10
N LEU A 264 1.53 17.39 11.49
CA LEU A 264 1.10 18.78 11.69
C LEU A 264 0.43 18.94 13.05
N THR A 265 0.43 20.17 13.56
CA THR A 265 -0.43 20.61 14.66
C THR A 265 -0.95 22.01 14.37
N TYR A 266 -2.10 22.38 14.93
CA TYR A 266 -2.55 23.76 14.92
C TYR A 266 -1.57 24.69 15.65
N ASN A 267 -1.41 25.91 15.13
CA ASN A 267 -0.54 26.92 15.71
C ASN A 267 -0.93 27.28 17.14
N SER A 268 -2.22 27.33 17.45
CA SER A 268 -2.74 27.56 18.80
C SER A 268 -2.26 26.50 19.80
N ARG A 269 -2.22 25.22 19.41
CA ARG A 269 -1.69 24.14 20.27
C ARG A 269 -0.17 24.17 20.32
N ALA A 270 0.48 24.52 19.21
CA ALA A 270 1.93 24.69 19.15
C ALA A 270 2.41 25.77 20.13
N THR A 271 1.71 26.90 20.23
CA THR A 271 2.02 27.96 21.20
C THR A 271 1.79 27.50 22.63
N THR A 272 0.70 26.77 22.94
CA THR A 272 0.50 26.18 24.28
C THR A 272 1.66 25.25 24.66
N ILE A 273 2.10 24.39 23.73
CA ILE A 273 3.21 23.48 23.96
C ILE A 273 4.54 24.21 24.11
N LYS A 274 4.78 25.27 23.31
CA LYS A 274 5.95 26.15 23.48
C LYS A 274 5.94 26.81 24.85
N ASN A 275 4.81 27.39 25.27
CA ASN A 275 4.66 28.05 26.56
C ASN A 275 4.84 27.07 27.71
N GLU A 276 4.27 25.86 27.60
CA GLU A 276 4.51 24.79 28.56
C GLU A 276 5.97 24.33 28.57
N ALA A 277 6.62 24.26 27.41
CA ALA A 277 8.02 23.88 27.33
C ALA A 277 8.93 24.97 27.88
N ILE A 278 8.56 26.25 27.78
CA ILE A 278 9.26 27.38 28.39
C ILE A 278 9.04 27.38 29.91
N LYS A 279 7.80 27.20 30.39
CA LYS A 279 7.49 27.01 31.82
C LYS A 279 8.25 25.81 32.38
N LYS A 280 8.30 24.71 31.62
CA LYS A 280 9.08 23.52 31.92
C LYS A 280 10.55 23.64 31.49
N ARG A 281 11.07 24.74 30.93
CA ARG A 281 12.52 24.89 30.66
C ARG A 281 13.30 25.11 31.95
N GLY A 282 12.64 25.59 33.02
CA GLY A 282 13.11 25.39 34.40
C GLY A 282 13.29 23.91 34.77
N PHE A 283 12.48 23.02 34.19
CA PHE A 283 12.52 21.56 34.34
C PHE A 283 13.32 20.84 33.23
N GLN A 284 13.58 21.48 32.09
CA GLN A 284 14.32 20.92 30.94
C GLN A 284 15.81 21.23 31.08
N ARG A 285 16.18 22.34 31.72
CA ARG A 285 17.49 22.44 32.38
C ARG A 285 17.69 21.25 33.31
N CYS A 286 16.68 20.76 34.04
CA CYS A 286 16.77 19.50 34.80
C CYS A 286 16.79 18.22 33.95
N ARG A 287 16.59 18.24 32.62
CA ARG A 287 16.56 17.03 31.76
C ARG A 287 17.73 16.92 30.77
N GLU A 288 18.21 18.03 30.23
CA GLU A 288 19.56 18.09 29.64
C GLU A 288 20.62 18.10 30.74
N SER A 289 20.31 18.65 31.93
CA SER A 289 20.87 18.14 33.19
C SER A 289 20.53 16.67 33.29
N ALA A 290 19.31 16.12 33.39
CA ALA A 290 19.14 14.65 33.54
C ALA A 290 20.00 13.76 32.63
N LEU A 291 20.21 14.03 31.34
CA LEU A 291 21.14 13.28 30.48
C LEU A 291 22.63 13.66 30.68
N ALA A 292 22.99 14.94 30.79
CA ALA A 292 24.35 15.36 31.17
C ALA A 292 24.68 14.94 32.61
N SER A 293 23.80 15.27 33.56
CA SER A 293 23.53 14.68 34.87
C SER A 293 23.17 13.20 34.91
N TRP A 294 23.11 12.44 33.81
CA TRP A 294 23.13 10.98 33.92
C TRP A 294 24.58 10.54 33.88
N ALA A 295 25.42 11.18 33.05
CA ALA A 295 26.87 11.08 33.20
C ALA A 295 27.32 11.70 34.53
N THR A 296 26.78 12.86 34.95
CA THR A 296 27.07 13.45 36.26
C THR A 296 26.47 12.63 37.40
N ARG A 297 25.22 12.13 37.35
CA ARG A 297 24.69 11.19 38.37
C ARG A 297 25.52 9.94 38.47
N LYS A 298 25.96 9.40 37.34
CA LYS A 298 26.83 8.23 37.35
C LYS A 298 28.17 8.54 38.02
N ASN A 299 28.66 9.78 37.90
CA ASN A 299 29.85 10.26 38.61
C ASN A 299 29.57 10.65 40.07
N GLU A 300 28.34 11.05 40.41
CA GLU A 300 27.86 11.42 41.75
C GLU A 300 27.33 10.21 42.54
N MET A 301 27.11 9.07 41.88
CA MET A 301 26.71 7.83 42.53
C MET A 301 27.80 7.42 43.52
N PRO A 302 27.43 7.05 44.75
CA PRO A 302 28.40 6.61 45.75
C PRO A 302 29.19 5.43 45.18
N ARG A 303 30.53 5.52 45.26
CA ARG A 303 31.39 4.39 44.91
C ARG A 303 31.23 3.36 46.02
N ILE A 304 30.83 2.15 45.64
CA ILE A 304 30.67 1.07 46.61
C ILE A 304 32.06 0.54 46.96
N GLU A 305 32.41 0.60 48.23
CA GLU A 305 33.67 0.06 48.74
C GLU A 305 33.71 -1.46 48.63
N ALA A 306 34.92 -2.04 48.53
CA ALA A 306 35.08 -3.49 48.42
C ALA A 306 34.48 -4.25 49.61
N SER A 307 34.46 -3.64 50.80
CA SER A 307 33.84 -4.16 52.03
C SER A 307 32.31 -4.30 51.91
N ALA A 308 31.65 -3.35 51.24
CA ALA A 308 30.20 -3.33 51.03
C ALA A 308 29.79 -4.06 49.73
N ALA A 309 30.74 -4.52 48.92
CA ALA A 309 30.44 -5.12 47.62
C ALA A 309 29.59 -6.40 47.71
N SER A 310 29.57 -7.09 48.86
CA SER A 310 28.73 -8.27 49.09
C SER A 310 27.23 -7.96 49.08
N ASP A 311 26.85 -6.75 49.49
CA ASP A 311 25.45 -6.34 49.66
C ASP A 311 24.85 -5.78 48.37
N TYR A 312 25.67 -5.65 47.32
CA TYR A 312 25.29 -5.12 46.02
C TYR A 312 25.53 -6.15 44.92
N THR A 313 24.67 -6.11 43.92
CA THR A 313 24.81 -6.92 42.71
C THR A 313 25.03 -6.01 41.51
N SER A 314 25.93 -6.43 40.61
CA SER A 314 26.12 -5.73 39.34
C SER A 314 24.84 -5.74 38.50
N ALA A 315 24.65 -4.75 37.62
CA ALA A 315 23.53 -4.74 36.69
C ALA A 315 23.46 -5.98 35.79
N ARG A 316 24.59 -6.65 35.51
CA ARG A 316 24.61 -7.92 34.77
C ARG A 316 24.08 -9.06 35.63
N THR A 317 24.55 -9.17 36.86
CA THR A 317 24.10 -10.21 37.79
C THR A 317 22.63 -10.03 38.16
N ALA A 318 22.18 -8.79 38.38
CA ALA A 318 20.77 -8.45 38.57
C ALA A 318 19.91 -8.81 37.34
N ALA A 319 20.42 -8.56 36.13
CA ALA A 319 19.73 -8.94 34.89
C ALA A 319 19.56 -10.46 34.78
N CYS A 320 20.61 -11.23 35.11
CA CYS A 320 20.55 -12.68 35.17
C CYS A 320 19.55 -13.17 36.23
N HIS A 321 19.61 -12.59 37.45
CA HIS A 321 18.70 -12.93 38.55
C HIS A 321 17.23 -12.69 38.17
N LEU A 322 16.94 -11.58 37.50
CA LEU A 322 15.59 -11.22 37.07
C LEU A 322 15.17 -11.84 35.71
N GLY A 323 16.06 -12.58 35.04
CA GLY A 323 15.77 -13.17 33.72
C GLY A 323 15.48 -12.15 32.61
N ILE A 324 16.08 -10.95 32.68
CA ILE A 324 15.86 -9.85 31.72
C ILE A 324 17.18 -9.35 31.14
N HIS A 325 17.12 -8.50 30.11
CA HIS A 325 18.32 -7.93 29.48
C HIS A 325 18.92 -6.80 30.33
N LYS A 326 20.25 -6.70 30.40
CA LYS A 326 20.98 -5.65 31.16
C LYS A 326 20.51 -4.22 30.82
N THR A 327 20.13 -3.94 29.59
CA THR A 327 19.63 -2.60 29.20
C THR A 327 18.35 -2.22 29.93
N ILE A 328 17.51 -3.20 30.29
CA ILE A 328 16.27 -2.99 31.04
C ILE A 328 16.60 -2.65 32.49
N ILE A 329 17.59 -3.32 33.10
CA ILE A 329 18.09 -2.94 34.45
C ILE A 329 18.56 -1.49 34.45
N CYS A 330 19.39 -1.12 33.47
CA CYS A 330 19.85 0.26 33.34
C CYS A 330 18.68 1.24 33.16
N GLU A 331 17.61 0.84 32.48
CA GLU A 331 16.40 1.64 32.32
C GLU A 331 15.60 1.76 33.64
N LEU A 332 15.50 0.69 34.43
CA LEU A 332 14.86 0.71 35.75
C LEU A 332 15.62 1.61 36.74
N VAL A 333 16.96 1.54 36.75
CA VAL A 333 17.81 2.46 37.50
C VAL A 333 17.59 3.91 37.01
N ARG A 334 17.55 4.13 35.70
CA ARG A 334 17.29 5.47 35.12
C ARG A 334 15.92 6.03 35.47
N ASN A 335 14.93 5.17 35.66
CA ASN A 335 13.58 5.58 36.05
C ASN A 335 13.41 5.65 37.58
N ASN A 336 14.50 5.55 38.37
CA ASN A 336 14.50 5.52 39.83
C ASN A 336 13.57 4.45 40.42
N ILE A 337 13.46 3.30 39.74
CA ILE A 337 12.71 2.14 40.25
C ILE A 337 13.55 1.36 41.26
N PHE A 338 14.87 1.34 41.07
CA PHE A 338 15.84 0.95 42.08
C PHE A 338 16.38 2.21 42.76
N HIS A 339 16.39 2.21 44.09
CA HIS A 339 16.94 3.25 44.95
C HIS A 339 18.34 2.86 45.45
N ASP A 340 19.09 3.81 45.99
CA ASP A 340 20.41 3.56 46.62
C ASP A 340 21.42 2.83 45.72
N VAL A 341 21.33 3.08 44.41
CA VAL A 341 22.22 2.48 43.40
C VAL A 341 23.58 3.19 43.45
N GLY A 342 24.66 2.43 43.53
CA GLY A 342 26.03 2.92 43.51
C GLY A 342 26.77 2.67 42.19
N ALA A 343 28.00 3.19 42.12
CA ALA A 343 28.92 2.97 41.01
C ALA A 343 30.00 1.95 41.37
N GLY A 344 30.14 0.89 40.57
CA GLY A 344 31.20 -0.11 40.69
C GLY A 344 32.53 0.32 40.04
N PRO A 345 33.59 -0.49 40.14
CA PRO A 345 34.95 -0.15 39.69
C PRO A 345 35.07 0.24 38.21
N ALA A 346 34.24 -0.36 37.34
CA ALA A 346 34.20 -0.08 35.90
C ALA A 346 33.08 0.92 35.51
N GLY A 347 32.53 1.65 36.48
CA GLY A 347 31.33 2.47 36.29
C GLY A 347 30.12 1.64 35.90
N GLU A 348 30.01 0.40 36.37
CA GLU A 348 28.77 -0.35 36.27
C GLU A 348 27.83 0.01 37.42
N TYR A 349 26.51 -0.12 37.20
CA TYR A 349 25.55 0.09 38.28
C TYR A 349 25.63 -1.08 39.26
N MET A 350 25.81 -0.75 40.53
CA MET A 350 25.75 -1.66 41.67
C MET A 350 24.42 -1.42 42.36
N ILE A 351 23.54 -2.42 42.36
CA ILE A 351 22.18 -2.33 42.88
C ILE A 351 22.14 -3.13 44.17
N PRO A 352 21.60 -2.60 45.29
CA PRO A 352 21.45 -3.38 46.52
C PRO A 352 20.74 -4.70 46.23
N THR A 353 21.33 -5.82 46.68
CA THR A 353 20.82 -7.17 46.41
C THR A 353 19.41 -7.34 46.96
N ASP A 354 19.13 -6.77 48.14
CA ASP A 354 17.80 -6.77 48.76
C ASP A 354 16.74 -6.07 47.89
N GLN A 355 17.11 -5.02 47.15
CA GLN A 355 16.20 -4.34 46.24
C GLN A 355 15.91 -5.16 44.98
N VAL A 356 16.90 -5.87 44.47
CA VAL A 356 16.69 -6.81 43.35
C VAL A 356 15.72 -7.92 43.79
N ASP A 357 15.90 -8.46 45.00
CA ASP A 357 15.00 -9.47 45.57
C ASP A 357 13.59 -8.91 45.83
N LYS A 358 13.47 -7.72 46.43
CA LYS A 358 12.19 -7.02 46.64
C LYS A 358 11.48 -6.77 45.30
N PHE A 359 12.22 -6.34 44.28
CA PHE A 359 11.68 -6.12 42.94
C PHE A 359 11.20 -7.43 42.31
N TRP A 360 11.98 -8.51 42.40
CA TRP A 360 11.58 -9.83 41.90
C TRP A 360 10.35 -10.39 42.61
N LYS A 361 10.28 -10.24 43.94
CA LYS A 361 9.11 -10.66 44.76
C LYS A 361 7.86 -9.87 44.39
N LYS A 362 7.99 -8.56 44.13
CA LYS A 362 6.85 -7.67 43.87
C LYS A 362 6.38 -7.69 42.42
N TYR A 363 7.30 -7.76 41.47
CA TYR A 363 7.02 -7.60 40.05
C TYR A 363 7.39 -8.85 39.25
N ILE A 364 6.78 -8.97 38.08
CA ILE A 364 7.04 -10.05 37.14
C ILE A 364 7.19 -9.50 35.73
N SER A 365 8.23 -9.97 35.03
CA SER A 365 8.54 -9.50 33.68
C SER A 365 7.57 -10.10 32.65
N LEU A 366 7.32 -9.40 31.54
CA LEU A 366 6.51 -9.94 30.44
C LEU A 366 7.01 -11.31 29.93
N THR A 367 8.32 -11.57 29.99
CA THR A 367 8.90 -12.85 29.57
C THR A 367 8.52 -13.97 30.51
N GLU A 368 8.65 -13.75 31.82
CA GLU A 368 8.28 -14.72 32.86
C GLU A 368 6.77 -14.95 32.88
N THR A 369 5.98 -13.87 32.81
CA THR A 369 4.52 -13.96 32.71
C THR A 369 4.08 -14.74 31.47
N ALA A 370 4.73 -14.54 30.32
CA ALA A 370 4.43 -15.30 29.11
C ALA A 370 4.72 -16.79 29.28
N ALA A 371 5.80 -17.15 29.98
CA ALA A 371 6.13 -18.54 30.29
C ALA A 371 5.10 -19.17 31.24
N LEU A 372 4.71 -18.47 32.32
CA LEU A 372 3.67 -18.93 33.26
C LEU A 372 2.32 -19.16 32.57
N LEU A 373 1.98 -18.30 31.61
CA LEU A 373 0.74 -18.39 30.84
C LEU A 373 0.82 -19.33 29.64
N GLN A 374 2.00 -19.86 29.32
CA GLN A 374 2.25 -20.65 28.10
C GLN A 374 1.82 -19.91 26.82
N HIS A 375 2.04 -18.59 26.79
CA HIS A 375 1.70 -17.72 25.67
C HIS A 375 2.96 -17.12 25.02
N SER A 376 2.82 -16.60 23.80
CA SER A 376 3.88 -15.76 23.24
C SER A 376 3.96 -14.41 23.95
N LYS A 377 5.15 -13.80 24.00
CA LYS A 377 5.36 -12.47 24.63
C LYS A 377 4.44 -11.39 24.05
N PHE A 378 4.25 -11.39 22.73
CA PHE A 378 3.37 -10.43 22.03
C PHE A 378 1.89 -10.62 22.40
N SER A 379 1.43 -11.86 22.57
CA SER A 379 0.05 -12.13 22.95
C SER A 379 -0.21 -11.81 24.42
N THR A 380 0.76 -12.12 25.29
CA THR A 380 0.64 -12.00 26.74
C THR A 380 0.21 -10.60 27.19
N SER A 381 0.86 -9.56 26.67
CA SER A 381 0.50 -8.18 27.04
C SER A 381 -0.91 -7.82 26.61
N SER A 382 -1.40 -8.36 25.48
CA SER A 382 -2.76 -8.10 24.99
C SER A 382 -3.80 -8.85 25.83
N VAL A 383 -3.51 -10.11 26.16
CA VAL A 383 -4.38 -10.95 27.00
C VAL A 383 -4.56 -10.33 28.38
N LEU A 384 -3.46 -9.98 29.04
CA LEU A 384 -3.50 -9.34 30.36
C LEU A 384 -4.29 -8.04 30.33
N LEU A 385 -4.10 -7.21 29.29
CA LEU A 385 -4.84 -5.95 29.15
C LEU A 385 -6.35 -6.18 28.93
N LEU A 386 -6.74 -7.21 28.18
CA LEU A 386 -8.15 -7.59 27.99
C LEU A 386 -8.80 -8.01 29.32
N ASP A 387 -8.04 -8.71 30.16
CA ASP A 387 -8.47 -9.13 31.50
C ASP A 387 -8.19 -8.05 32.58
N ASN A 388 -8.05 -6.79 32.15
CA ASN A 388 -7.84 -5.60 32.98
C ASN A 388 -6.58 -5.63 33.88
N VAL A 389 -5.62 -6.51 33.59
CA VAL A 389 -4.31 -6.52 34.24
C VAL A 389 -3.38 -5.54 33.51
N ARG A 390 -3.15 -4.38 34.14
CA ARG A 390 -2.34 -3.30 33.56
C ARG A 390 -0.86 -3.47 33.91
N PRO A 391 0.06 -3.18 32.97
CA PRO A 391 1.47 -3.12 33.29
C PRO A 391 1.78 -1.87 34.12
N ILE A 392 2.69 -2.00 35.08
CA ILE A 392 3.20 -0.86 35.86
C ILE A 392 4.15 -0.05 35.00
N THR A 393 5.12 -0.71 34.37
CA THR A 393 6.07 -0.07 33.46
C THR A 393 5.87 -0.60 32.05
N GLY A 394 6.27 0.19 31.05
CA GLY A 394 6.21 -0.21 29.65
C GLY A 394 6.28 0.99 28.70
N PRO A 395 6.23 0.74 27.38
CA PRO A 395 6.33 1.80 26.37
C PRO A 395 5.23 2.85 26.52
N ILE A 396 4.07 2.43 27.02
CA ILE A 396 2.88 3.26 27.17
C ILE A 396 2.91 4.08 28.48
N THR A 397 3.41 3.51 29.58
CA THR A 397 3.36 4.19 30.90
C THR A 397 4.58 5.07 31.17
N HIS A 398 5.78 4.58 30.82
CA HIS A 398 7.04 5.23 31.22
C HIS A 398 8.08 5.27 30.10
N ASN A 399 7.68 5.09 28.83
CA ASN A 399 8.60 4.87 27.71
C ASN A 399 9.56 3.67 27.93
N GLY A 400 9.20 2.77 28.84
CA GLY A 400 9.97 1.57 29.16
C GLY A 400 10.08 0.63 27.96
N SER A 401 11.22 0.01 27.71
CA SER A 401 11.35 -0.97 26.62
C SER A 401 10.58 -2.29 26.88
N THR A 402 10.22 -2.57 28.14
CA THR A 402 9.55 -3.83 28.54
C THR A 402 8.44 -3.59 29.55
N HIS A 403 7.39 -4.42 29.46
CA HIS A 403 6.30 -4.44 30.43
C HIS A 403 6.64 -5.23 31.69
N PHE A 404 6.36 -4.65 32.85
CA PHE A 404 6.35 -5.35 34.14
C PHE A 404 4.97 -5.25 34.77
N TYR A 405 4.56 -6.31 35.45
CA TYR A 405 3.27 -6.43 36.13
C TYR A 405 3.47 -6.68 37.62
N LEU A 406 2.47 -6.40 38.44
CA LEU A 406 2.47 -6.89 39.82
C LEU A 406 2.38 -8.41 39.80
N ARG A 407 3.25 -9.07 40.56
CA ARG A 407 3.24 -10.52 40.70
C ARG A 407 1.92 -10.99 41.34
N SER A 408 1.38 -10.23 42.30
CA SER A 408 0.06 -10.47 42.90
C SER A 408 -1.07 -10.47 41.89
N ASP A 409 -1.07 -9.55 40.92
CA ASP A 409 -2.12 -9.44 39.91
C ASP A 409 -2.07 -10.62 38.94
N ILE A 410 -0.86 -11.06 38.58
CA ILE A 410 -0.66 -12.25 37.74
C ILE A 410 -1.06 -13.52 38.48
N ILE A 411 -0.74 -13.66 39.77
CA ILE A 411 -1.17 -14.81 40.59
C ILE A 411 -2.70 -14.82 40.69
N SER A 412 -3.32 -13.69 41.02
CA SER A 412 -4.78 -13.56 41.08
C SER A 412 -5.44 -13.90 39.74
N TYR A 413 -4.81 -13.49 38.63
CA TYR A 413 -5.25 -13.85 37.29
C TYR A 413 -5.15 -15.36 37.03
N LEU A 414 -4.04 -16.01 37.43
CA LEU A 414 -3.83 -17.45 37.30
C LEU A 414 -4.81 -18.26 38.16
N GLU A 415 -5.12 -17.80 39.38
CA GLU A 415 -6.08 -18.44 40.27
C GLU A 415 -7.50 -18.37 39.71
N ARG A 416 -7.91 -17.20 39.19
CA ARG A 416 -9.18 -17.05 38.46
C ARG A 416 -9.27 -17.99 37.25
N LYS A 417 -8.14 -18.29 36.60
CA LYS A 417 -8.02 -19.23 35.48
C LYS A 417 -8.03 -20.70 35.89
N LYS A 418 -7.62 -21.03 37.13
CA LYS A 418 -7.61 -22.40 37.66
C LYS A 418 -8.98 -22.85 38.15
N GLN A 419 -9.85 -21.92 38.53
CA GLN A 419 -11.22 -22.27 38.88
C GLN A 419 -11.85 -22.95 37.66
N PRO A 420 -12.35 -24.21 37.80
CA PRO A 420 -12.96 -24.91 36.69
C PRO A 420 -14.08 -24.02 36.19
N GLU A 421 -13.96 -23.57 34.94
CA GLU A 421 -14.96 -22.75 34.31
C GLU A 421 -16.25 -23.56 34.37
N THR A 422 -17.18 -23.16 35.25
CA THR A 422 -18.50 -23.79 35.37
C THR A 422 -19.06 -23.82 33.95
N SER A 423 -19.33 -25.02 33.43
CA SER A 423 -19.66 -25.28 32.01
C SER A 423 -20.73 -24.35 31.45
N THR A 424 -21.57 -23.77 32.32
CA THR A 424 -22.57 -22.74 32.01
C THR A 424 -21.98 -21.44 31.41
N LYS A 425 -20.74 -21.04 31.72
CA LYS A 425 -20.12 -19.84 31.14
C LYS A 425 -19.78 -20.01 29.66
N HIS A 426 -19.34 -21.20 29.22
CA HIS A 426 -18.97 -21.42 27.82
C HIS A 426 -20.14 -21.23 26.85
N ASN A 427 -21.38 -21.45 27.29
CA ASN A 427 -22.55 -21.29 26.43
C ASN A 427 -22.74 -19.85 25.92
N ASN A 428 -22.26 -18.84 26.65
CA ASN A 428 -22.39 -17.43 26.24
C ASN A 428 -21.24 -16.93 25.38
N TRP A 429 -20.20 -17.74 25.17
CA TRP A 429 -19.03 -17.36 24.40
C TRP A 429 -18.90 -18.25 23.16
N MET A 430 -18.38 -17.67 22.09
CA MET A 430 -18.15 -18.32 20.81
C MET A 430 -16.70 -18.11 20.42
N ASN A 431 -16.03 -19.11 19.86
CA ASN A 431 -14.64 -18.92 19.47
C ASN A 431 -14.53 -17.87 18.35
N LEU A 432 -13.41 -17.15 18.28
CA LEU A 432 -13.24 -16.04 17.33
C LEU A 432 -13.39 -16.48 15.86
N ASP A 433 -13.12 -17.75 15.54
CA ASP A 433 -13.23 -18.28 14.18
C ASP A 433 -14.70 -18.54 13.79
N GLU A 434 -15.49 -19.12 14.68
CA GLU A 434 -16.95 -19.27 14.57
C GLU A 434 -17.64 -17.91 14.48
N ALA A 435 -17.25 -16.97 15.35
CA ALA A 435 -17.79 -15.61 15.34
C ALA A 435 -17.48 -14.88 14.02
N ALA A 436 -16.24 -15.02 13.50
CA ALA A 436 -15.86 -14.45 12.22
C ALA A 436 -16.64 -15.08 11.05
N ALA A 437 -16.87 -16.39 11.09
CA ALA A 437 -17.69 -17.11 10.11
C ALA A 437 -19.15 -16.64 10.14
N GLN A 438 -19.73 -16.49 11.34
CA GLN A 438 -21.12 -16.03 11.53
C GLN A 438 -21.32 -14.59 11.01
N LEU A 439 -20.34 -13.70 11.25
CA LEU A 439 -20.33 -12.34 10.73
C LEU A 439 -19.83 -12.23 9.28
N LYS A 440 -19.53 -13.36 8.62
CA LYS A 440 -19.05 -13.45 7.23
C LYS A 440 -17.84 -12.53 6.96
N MET A 441 -16.89 -12.47 7.90
CA MET A 441 -15.68 -11.65 7.80
C MET A 441 -14.40 -12.40 8.16
N SER A 442 -13.24 -11.77 7.95
CA SER A 442 -11.97 -12.37 8.36
C SER A 442 -11.76 -12.27 9.87
N LYS A 443 -11.08 -13.27 10.47
CA LYS A 443 -10.64 -13.23 11.87
C LYS A 443 -9.89 -11.94 12.22
N HIS A 444 -9.07 -11.44 11.30
CA HIS A 444 -8.32 -10.21 11.47
C HIS A 444 -9.22 -8.97 11.53
N SER A 445 -10.23 -8.90 10.65
CA SER A 445 -11.23 -7.82 10.67
C SER A 445 -12.02 -7.81 11.97
N LEU A 446 -12.53 -8.97 12.40
CA LEU A 446 -13.27 -9.08 13.66
C LEU A 446 -12.41 -8.69 14.85
N ARG A 447 -11.15 -9.16 14.89
CA ARG A 447 -10.20 -8.78 15.93
C ARG A 447 -9.93 -7.26 15.95
N ASN A 448 -9.84 -6.61 14.79
CA ASN A 448 -9.66 -5.16 14.73
C ASN A 448 -10.89 -4.39 15.23
N ILE A 449 -12.10 -4.90 14.95
CA ILE A 449 -13.36 -4.36 15.46
C ILE A 449 -13.40 -4.50 16.99
N LEU A 450 -13.15 -5.70 17.52
CA LEU A 450 -13.20 -5.96 18.97
C LEU A 450 -12.12 -5.23 19.78
N TYR A 451 -11.07 -4.73 19.13
CA TYR A 451 -10.07 -3.86 19.75
C TYR A 451 -10.38 -2.36 19.60
N SER A 452 -11.47 -1.97 18.92
CA SER A 452 -11.94 -0.60 19.00
C SER A 452 -12.51 -0.35 20.41
N GLU A 453 -12.39 0.88 20.89
CA GLU A 453 -12.93 1.24 22.21
C GLU A 453 -14.46 1.06 22.26
N LEU A 454 -15.13 1.10 21.09
CA LEU A 454 -16.57 0.93 20.95
C LEU A 454 -17.06 -0.46 21.40
N PHE A 455 -16.23 -1.50 21.24
CA PHE A 455 -16.61 -2.90 21.50
C PHE A 455 -15.78 -3.54 22.63
N ARG A 456 -15.28 -2.72 23.55
CA ARG A 456 -14.47 -3.17 24.66
C ARG A 456 -15.25 -4.12 25.57
N GLY A 457 -14.58 -5.18 26.03
CA GLY A 457 -15.17 -6.19 26.93
C GLY A 457 -15.95 -7.30 26.23
N GLN A 458 -16.12 -7.23 24.91
CA GLN A 458 -16.79 -8.30 24.13
C GLN A 458 -15.87 -9.46 23.77
N LEU A 459 -14.60 -9.39 24.17
CA LEU A 459 -13.55 -10.34 23.84
C LEU A 459 -12.95 -10.90 25.13
N GLN A 460 -12.94 -12.22 25.25
CA GLN A 460 -12.35 -12.94 26.39
C GLN A 460 -11.35 -13.98 25.89
N TYR A 461 -10.34 -14.30 26.71
CA TYR A 461 -9.29 -15.24 26.34
C TYR A 461 -9.38 -16.54 27.16
N PHE A 462 -9.82 -17.63 26.53
CA PHE A 462 -9.94 -18.95 27.15
C PHE A 462 -9.00 -19.95 26.50
N HIS A 463 -8.30 -20.77 27.29
CA HIS A 463 -7.43 -21.85 26.83
C HIS A 463 -6.55 -21.55 25.59
N GLY A 464 -5.84 -20.42 25.58
CA GLY A 464 -4.97 -20.08 24.44
C GLY A 464 -5.69 -19.48 23.22
N ARG A 465 -7.01 -19.29 23.29
CA ARG A 465 -7.85 -18.83 22.17
C ARG A 465 -8.70 -17.63 22.58
N LEU A 466 -9.03 -16.81 21.59
CA LEU A 466 -9.93 -15.67 21.75
C LEU A 466 -11.38 -16.13 21.53
N TYR A 467 -12.26 -15.66 22.39
CA TYR A 467 -13.69 -15.90 22.34
C TYR A 467 -14.42 -14.57 22.37
N VAL A 468 -15.58 -14.55 21.72
CA VAL A 468 -16.45 -13.38 21.59
C VAL A 468 -17.77 -13.70 22.25
N ASN A 469 -18.37 -12.73 22.92
CA ASN A 469 -19.69 -12.90 23.52
C ASN A 469 -20.73 -13.19 22.41
N ARG A 470 -21.51 -14.27 22.53
CA ARG A 470 -22.52 -14.67 21.54
C ARG A 470 -23.61 -13.63 21.37
N LYS A 471 -24.07 -13.04 22.49
CA LYS A 471 -25.07 -11.97 22.47
C LYS A 471 -24.56 -10.78 21.64
N PHE A 472 -23.30 -10.41 21.82
CA PHE A 472 -22.68 -9.37 21.00
C PHE A 472 -22.69 -9.70 19.50
N ILE A 473 -22.46 -10.95 19.09
CA ILE A 473 -22.50 -11.32 17.66
C ILE A 473 -23.90 -11.16 17.07
N ILE A 474 -24.94 -11.49 17.85
CA ILE A 474 -26.34 -11.31 17.47
C ILE A 474 -26.64 -9.81 17.39
N ASP A 475 -26.42 -9.08 18.48
CA ASP A 475 -26.64 -7.63 18.58
C ASP A 475 -25.86 -6.87 17.49
N PHE A 476 -24.65 -7.33 17.16
CA PHE A 476 -23.81 -6.71 16.13
C PHE A 476 -24.41 -6.86 14.74
N ASN A 477 -24.93 -8.05 14.41
CA ASN A 477 -25.62 -8.27 13.14
C ASN A 477 -26.94 -7.50 13.06
N GLU A 478 -27.59 -7.21 14.18
CA GLU A 478 -28.83 -6.42 14.19
C GLU A 478 -28.55 -4.92 14.07
N ALA A 479 -27.59 -4.41 14.84
CA ALA A 479 -27.33 -2.98 14.94
C ALA A 479 -26.36 -2.43 13.89
N TYR A 480 -25.46 -3.25 13.36
CA TYR A 480 -24.36 -2.79 12.50
C TYR A 480 -24.34 -3.47 11.13
N ILE A 481 -23.62 -2.84 10.20
CA ILE A 481 -23.42 -3.36 8.85
C ILE A 481 -21.98 -3.13 8.37
N LEU A 482 -21.45 -4.15 7.70
CA LEU A 482 -20.12 -4.13 7.11
C LEU A 482 -20.16 -3.72 5.64
N PRO A 483 -19.07 -3.15 5.07
CA PRO A 483 -18.99 -2.81 3.65
C PRO A 483 -19.36 -3.96 2.69
N THR A 484 -19.06 -5.21 3.08
CA THR A 484 -19.39 -6.41 2.30
C THR A 484 -20.89 -6.67 2.23
N GLU A 485 -21.62 -6.37 3.28
CA GLU A 485 -23.07 -6.56 3.34
C GLU A 485 -23.77 -5.36 2.74
N ALA A 486 -23.35 -4.14 3.11
CA ALA A 486 -23.82 -2.90 2.51
C ALA A 486 -23.62 -2.88 0.98
N SER A 487 -22.56 -3.49 0.43
CA SER A 487 -22.39 -3.64 -1.03
C SER A 487 -23.53 -4.36 -1.72
N LYS A 488 -24.11 -5.35 -1.03
CA LYS A 488 -25.20 -6.16 -1.58
C LYS A 488 -26.52 -5.40 -1.52
N ILE A 489 -26.77 -4.73 -0.39
CA ILE A 489 -27.97 -3.91 -0.18
C ILE A 489 -28.01 -2.74 -1.17
N LEU A 490 -26.89 -2.05 -1.34
CA LEU A 490 -26.77 -0.90 -2.24
C LEU A 490 -26.47 -1.26 -3.70
N ASN A 491 -26.36 -2.55 -4.04
CA ASN A 491 -25.89 -3.02 -5.35
C ASN A 491 -24.65 -2.27 -5.88
N THR A 492 -23.72 -1.95 -4.98
CA THR A 492 -22.56 -1.10 -5.25
C THR A 492 -21.27 -1.91 -5.05
N PRO A 493 -20.26 -1.81 -5.93
CA PRO A 493 -19.01 -2.55 -5.76
C PRO A 493 -18.37 -2.28 -4.39
N ARG A 494 -17.94 -3.34 -3.67
CA ARG A 494 -17.38 -3.25 -2.30
C ARG A 494 -16.38 -2.12 -2.08
N ARG A 495 -15.53 -1.82 -3.07
CA ARG A 495 -14.51 -0.76 -3.00
C ARG A 495 -15.07 0.67 -3.01
N GLU A 496 -16.32 0.84 -3.45
CA GLU A 496 -17.00 2.13 -3.59
C GLU A 496 -18.07 2.34 -2.50
N VAL A 497 -18.45 1.28 -1.78
CA VAL A 497 -19.48 1.33 -0.74
C VAL A 497 -19.21 2.37 0.32
N THR A 498 -17.99 2.43 0.88
CA THR A 498 -17.66 3.45 1.90
C THR A 498 -17.84 4.86 1.35
N LYS A 499 -17.47 5.10 0.08
CA LYS A 499 -17.64 6.40 -0.56
C LYS A 499 -19.13 6.71 -0.79
N ALA A 500 -19.90 5.72 -1.25
CA ALA A 500 -21.34 5.86 -1.47
C ALA A 500 -22.08 6.15 -0.16
N LEU A 501 -21.78 5.41 0.92
CA LEU A 501 -22.35 5.64 2.25
C LEU A 501 -22.02 7.04 2.77
N ASN A 502 -20.76 7.48 2.65
CA ASN A 502 -20.37 8.84 3.04
C ASN A 502 -21.12 9.91 2.21
N GLN A 503 -21.37 9.68 0.92
CA GLN A 503 -22.17 10.58 0.08
C GLN A 503 -23.65 10.63 0.49
N MET A 504 -24.17 9.56 1.09
CA MET A 504 -25.49 9.50 1.70
C MET A 504 -25.53 10.11 3.11
N GLY A 505 -24.41 10.63 3.60
CA GLY A 505 -24.28 11.18 4.95
C GLY A 505 -24.18 10.12 6.05
N ILE A 506 -23.95 8.85 5.70
CA ILE A 506 -23.76 7.75 6.66
C ILE A 506 -22.26 7.61 6.92
N LEU A 507 -21.83 7.99 8.12
CA LEU A 507 -20.43 7.96 8.52
C LEU A 507 -20.08 6.60 9.18
N PRO A 508 -18.86 6.10 9.00
CA PRO A 508 -18.41 4.89 9.69
C PRO A 508 -18.19 5.15 11.19
N LEU A 509 -18.53 4.17 12.03
CA LEU A 509 -18.23 4.16 13.47
C LEU A 509 -16.78 3.76 13.77
N THR A 510 -16.21 2.87 12.95
CA THR A 510 -14.81 2.44 13.01
C THR A 510 -14.22 2.51 11.61
N GLY A 511 -12.92 2.66 11.47
CA GLY A 511 -12.27 2.66 10.16
C GLY A 511 -10.97 3.48 10.12
N PRO A 512 -10.24 3.46 9.00
CA PRO A 512 -8.91 4.07 8.92
C PRO A 512 -8.91 5.57 9.20
N THR A 513 -10.04 6.23 8.93
CA THR A 513 -10.26 7.67 9.12
C THR A 513 -10.91 8.03 10.46
N VAL A 514 -11.29 7.04 11.28
CA VAL A 514 -11.99 7.26 12.55
C VAL A 514 -11.11 6.87 13.73
N ASP A 515 -10.61 5.64 13.72
CA ASP A 515 -9.82 5.05 14.80
C ASP A 515 -8.53 4.37 14.30
N GLY A 516 -8.18 4.60 13.03
CA GLY A 516 -7.01 4.00 12.39
C GLY A 516 -7.14 2.51 12.09
N ARG A 517 -8.29 1.88 12.36
CA ARG A 517 -8.51 0.45 12.12
C ARG A 517 -8.80 0.18 10.66
N SER A 518 -8.40 -0.98 10.14
CA SER A 518 -8.56 -1.28 8.70
C SER A 518 -9.99 -1.60 8.26
N THR A 519 -10.91 -1.83 9.21
CA THR A 519 -12.27 -2.32 8.92
C THR A 519 -13.30 -1.25 9.25
N HIS A 520 -14.11 -0.90 8.24
CA HIS A 520 -15.23 0.01 8.44
C HIS A 520 -16.44 -0.72 9.02
N VAL A 521 -17.11 -0.10 9.98
CA VAL A 521 -18.40 -0.56 10.55
C VAL A 521 -19.36 0.63 10.51
N PHE A 522 -20.60 0.40 10.09
CA PHE A 522 -21.64 1.44 10.02
C PHE A 522 -22.85 1.00 10.84
N VAL A 523 -23.67 1.96 11.27
CA VAL A 523 -24.99 1.66 11.87
C VAL A 523 -25.93 1.16 10.77
N ARG A 524 -26.65 0.07 11.03
CA ARG A 524 -27.56 -0.55 10.06
C ARG A 524 -28.83 0.28 9.84
N SER A 525 -29.40 0.86 10.90
CA SER A 525 -30.61 1.68 10.82
C SER A 525 -30.43 2.87 9.88
N ASP A 526 -29.28 3.54 9.94
CA ASP A 526 -28.98 4.71 9.10
C ASP A 526 -29.04 4.37 7.61
N LEU A 527 -28.59 3.16 7.24
CA LEU A 527 -28.67 2.68 5.86
C LEU A 527 -30.10 2.40 5.43
N ILE A 528 -30.87 1.72 6.29
CA ILE A 528 -32.26 1.37 6.01
C ILE A 528 -33.11 2.65 5.87
N GLU A 529 -32.98 3.59 6.80
CA GLU A 529 -33.73 4.85 6.79
C GLU A 529 -33.46 5.65 5.52
N ARG A 530 -32.19 5.79 5.12
CA ARG A 530 -31.83 6.49 3.88
C ARG A 530 -32.32 5.78 2.62
N GLN A 531 -32.36 4.45 2.62
CA GLN A 531 -32.91 3.68 1.51
C GLN A 531 -34.42 3.91 1.39
N THR A 532 -35.15 3.90 2.52
CA THR A 532 -36.59 4.18 2.56
C THR A 532 -36.90 5.61 2.10
N GLN A 533 -36.14 6.60 2.57
CA GLN A 533 -36.25 7.99 2.10
C GLN A 533 -35.96 8.13 0.60
N SER A 534 -34.97 7.41 0.09
CA SER A 534 -34.67 7.39 -1.34
C SER A 534 -35.80 6.76 -2.16
N THR A 535 -36.51 5.77 -1.62
CA THR A 535 -37.66 5.15 -2.32
C THR A 535 -38.91 6.02 -2.31
N HIS A 536 -39.11 6.87 -1.28
CA HIS A 536 -40.26 7.78 -1.22
C HIS A 536 -40.10 9.07 -2.02
N ASN A 537 -38.87 9.45 -2.38
CA ASN A 537 -38.61 10.63 -3.23
C ASN A 537 -38.51 10.32 -4.73
N ILE A 538 -38.86 9.11 -5.18
CA ILE A 538 -38.94 8.80 -6.62
C ILE A 538 -40.34 9.20 -7.12
N ARG A 539 -40.53 10.51 -7.34
CA ARG A 539 -41.36 10.97 -8.46
C ARG A 539 -40.55 10.70 -9.72
N THR A 540 -40.99 9.71 -10.49
CA THR A 540 -40.38 9.18 -11.71
C THR A 540 -39.91 10.27 -12.68
N PRO A 541 -38.60 10.38 -12.98
CA PRO A 541 -38.14 10.70 -14.32
C PRO A 541 -37.89 9.40 -15.08
N ALA A 542 -38.22 9.40 -16.36
CA ALA A 542 -38.27 8.23 -17.23
C ALA A 542 -37.01 7.35 -17.23
N ASN A 543 -37.25 6.04 -17.16
CA ASN A 543 -36.50 4.93 -17.77
C ASN A 543 -34.98 5.08 -17.93
N THR A 544 -34.24 4.49 -17.00
CA THR A 544 -32.95 3.87 -17.31
C THR A 544 -33.01 2.37 -16.97
N ASN A 545 -33.22 1.57 -18.02
CA ASN A 545 -33.26 0.12 -17.97
C ASN A 545 -31.87 -0.44 -17.57
N PHE A 546 -31.70 -0.82 -16.31
CA PHE A 546 -30.64 -1.74 -15.91
C PHE A 546 -31.14 -3.18 -16.07
N SER A 547 -30.90 -3.77 -17.24
CA SER A 547 -31.01 -5.22 -17.43
C SER A 547 -29.86 -5.92 -16.70
N THR A 548 -30.18 -6.61 -15.61
CA THR A 548 -29.26 -7.48 -14.86
C THR A 548 -29.31 -8.90 -15.42
N THR A 549 -28.28 -9.28 -16.18
CA THR A 549 -27.92 -10.70 -16.35
C THR A 549 -26.69 -11.02 -15.48
N PRO A 550 -26.70 -12.13 -14.72
CA PRO A 550 -25.61 -12.49 -13.84
C PRO A 550 -24.50 -13.21 -14.63
N GLN A 551 -23.52 -12.45 -15.12
CA GLN A 551 -22.24 -13.03 -15.55
C GLN A 551 -21.10 -12.47 -14.71
N ALA A 552 -20.50 -13.37 -13.93
CA ALA A 552 -19.32 -13.17 -13.11
C ALA A 552 -18.23 -12.42 -13.89
N ARG A 553 -17.80 -11.27 -13.35
CA ARG A 553 -16.69 -10.50 -13.91
C ARG A 553 -15.42 -10.81 -13.12
N GLU A 554 -14.55 -11.61 -13.74
CA GLU A 554 -13.11 -11.58 -13.50
C GLU A 554 -12.56 -10.18 -13.80
N THR A 555 -11.82 -9.64 -12.84
CA THR A 555 -11.14 -8.34 -12.96
C THR A 555 -9.67 -8.52 -13.36
N ASN A 556 -9.26 -7.73 -14.35
CA ASN A 556 -7.90 -7.57 -14.90
C ASN A 556 -6.77 -7.67 -13.86
N LYS A 557 -6.03 -8.78 -13.92
CA LYS A 557 -4.63 -8.89 -13.46
C LYS A 557 -3.72 -8.84 -14.69
N ARG A 558 -2.64 -8.07 -14.57
CA ARG A 558 -1.50 -7.99 -15.52
C ARG A 558 -1.23 -9.34 -16.21
N LEU A 559 -1.32 -9.36 -17.53
CA LEU A 559 -0.91 -10.43 -18.47
C LEU A 559 -0.51 -11.77 -17.82
N LEU A 560 -1.49 -12.43 -17.20
CA LEU A 560 -1.45 -13.84 -16.84
C LEU A 560 -2.26 -14.55 -17.93
N ILE A 561 -1.62 -15.45 -18.66
CA ILE A 561 -2.33 -16.34 -19.59
C ILE A 561 -3.08 -17.33 -18.70
N ASN A 562 -4.37 -17.10 -18.48
CA ASN A 562 -5.24 -18.07 -17.83
C ASN A 562 -5.57 -19.16 -18.86
N ILE A 563 -4.96 -20.33 -18.69
CA ILE A 563 -5.27 -21.56 -19.43
C ILE A 563 -6.41 -22.26 -18.67
N PRO A 564 -7.41 -22.86 -19.35
CA PRO A 564 -8.58 -23.47 -18.71
C PRO A 564 -8.23 -24.55 -17.67
N PRO A 565 -9.14 -24.79 -16.70
CA PRO A 565 -8.91 -25.68 -15.57
C PRO A 565 -9.05 -27.14 -16.00
N HIS A 566 -7.99 -27.71 -16.54
CA HIS A 566 -7.77 -29.15 -16.49
C HIS A 566 -6.74 -29.44 -15.40
N ASN A 567 -7.07 -30.37 -14.50
CA ASN A 567 -6.53 -30.54 -13.15
C ASN A 567 -5.09 -31.04 -13.03
N GLU A 568 -4.27 -30.98 -14.07
CA GLU A 568 -2.86 -31.34 -13.98
C GLU A 568 -2.01 -30.31 -14.74
N PRO A 569 -0.97 -29.72 -14.10
CA PRO A 569 -0.03 -28.89 -14.83
C PRO A 569 0.60 -29.75 -15.93
N PRO A 570 0.53 -29.37 -17.21
CA PRO A 570 1.15 -30.13 -18.27
C PRO A 570 2.61 -30.40 -17.92
N THR A 571 3.11 -31.61 -18.21
CA THR A 571 4.49 -32.09 -17.99
C THR A 571 5.60 -31.17 -18.57
N ARG A 572 5.19 -30.13 -19.30
CA ARG A 572 6.01 -29.08 -19.91
C ARG A 572 6.35 -27.91 -18.97
N TYR A 573 5.80 -27.87 -17.75
CA TYR A 573 6.04 -26.80 -16.78
C TYR A 573 6.80 -27.28 -15.54
N ILE A 574 7.64 -26.42 -14.97
CA ILE A 574 8.42 -26.68 -13.76
C ILE A 574 7.98 -25.71 -12.67
N ASN A 575 7.61 -26.25 -11.51
CA ASN A 575 7.26 -25.44 -10.34
C ASN A 575 8.51 -24.70 -9.83
N ILE A 576 8.39 -23.38 -9.64
CA ILE A 576 9.50 -22.54 -9.16
C ILE A 576 10.03 -23.03 -7.81
N LYS A 577 9.17 -23.58 -6.92
CA LYS A 577 9.59 -24.13 -5.62
C LYS A 577 10.71 -25.17 -5.77
N CYS A 578 10.68 -25.99 -6.84
CA CYS A 578 11.72 -26.99 -7.11
C CYS A 578 13.08 -26.33 -7.40
N LEU A 579 13.09 -25.27 -8.21
CA LEU A 579 14.31 -24.50 -8.52
C LEU A 579 14.84 -23.76 -7.28
N LEU A 580 13.95 -23.14 -6.50
CA LEU A 580 14.32 -22.44 -5.26
C LEU A 580 14.99 -23.40 -4.27
N LYS A 581 14.46 -24.63 -4.13
CA LYS A 581 15.05 -25.67 -3.29
C LYS A 581 16.38 -26.16 -3.85
N LYS A 582 16.47 -26.47 -5.16
CA LYS A 582 17.70 -26.93 -5.83
C LYS A 582 18.87 -25.95 -5.64
N PHE A 583 18.59 -24.65 -5.74
CA PHE A 583 19.63 -23.61 -5.71
C PHE A 583 19.70 -22.81 -4.39
N LYS A 584 18.98 -23.24 -3.34
CA LYS A 584 18.93 -22.57 -2.02
C LYS A 584 18.65 -21.06 -2.13
N LEU A 585 17.68 -20.67 -2.96
CA LEU A 585 17.31 -19.26 -3.21
C LEU A 585 16.02 -18.89 -2.51
N SER A 586 15.94 -17.66 -2.00
CA SER A 586 14.66 -17.12 -1.51
C SER A 586 13.75 -16.74 -2.69
N PRO A 587 12.41 -16.83 -2.55
CA PRO A 587 11.47 -16.38 -3.59
C PRO A 587 11.68 -14.91 -4.00
N LYS A 588 12.05 -14.06 -3.03
CA LYS A 588 12.30 -12.63 -3.25
C LYS A 588 13.55 -12.42 -4.11
N ALA A 589 14.64 -13.13 -3.81
CA ALA A 589 15.87 -13.07 -4.61
C ALA A 589 15.60 -13.55 -6.04
N PHE A 590 14.93 -14.70 -6.19
CA PHE A 590 14.55 -15.23 -7.50
C PHE A 590 13.74 -14.23 -8.33
N THR A 591 12.73 -13.59 -7.72
CA THR A 591 11.90 -12.59 -8.39
C THR A 591 12.72 -11.37 -8.81
N GLN A 592 13.61 -10.89 -7.95
CA GLN A 592 14.47 -9.74 -8.27
C GLN A 592 15.44 -10.02 -9.40
N ILE A 593 15.98 -11.23 -9.47
CA ILE A 593 16.96 -11.64 -10.48
C ILE A 593 16.26 -11.86 -11.81
N PHE A 594 15.29 -12.78 -11.87
CA PHE A 594 14.81 -13.27 -13.16
C PHE A 594 13.47 -12.68 -13.60
N VAL A 595 12.61 -12.22 -12.68
CA VAL A 595 11.23 -11.84 -13.01
C VAL A 595 11.05 -10.34 -13.15
N ARG A 596 11.61 -9.56 -12.22
CA ARG A 596 11.39 -8.10 -12.15
C ARG A 596 11.94 -7.39 -13.38
N ASP A 597 13.09 -7.84 -13.88
CA ASP A 597 13.76 -7.24 -15.01
C ASP A 597 13.32 -7.89 -16.35
N GLY A 598 12.28 -8.73 -16.32
CA GLY A 598 11.63 -9.29 -17.50
C GLY A 598 12.35 -10.47 -18.16
N PHE A 599 13.42 -10.99 -17.54
CA PHE A 599 14.23 -12.08 -18.10
C PHE A 599 13.43 -13.38 -18.29
N ILE A 600 12.54 -13.73 -17.35
CA ILE A 600 11.57 -14.82 -17.53
C ILE A 600 10.14 -14.37 -17.21
N LYS A 601 9.19 -14.94 -17.97
CA LYS A 601 7.76 -14.84 -17.67
C LYS A 601 7.32 -15.99 -16.77
N VAL A 602 6.66 -15.66 -15.66
CA VAL A 602 6.13 -16.64 -14.71
C VAL A 602 4.66 -16.90 -15.01
N LEU A 603 4.27 -18.18 -15.02
CA LEU A 603 2.89 -18.62 -15.12
C LEU A 603 2.34 -18.92 -13.72
N LYS A 604 1.08 -18.58 -13.46
CA LYS A 604 0.42 -18.89 -12.19
C LYS A 604 -0.73 -19.85 -12.46
N PHE A 605 -0.65 -21.02 -11.85
CA PHE A 605 -1.75 -21.99 -11.82
C PHE A 605 -2.19 -22.12 -10.36
N SER A 606 -3.43 -21.71 -10.08
CA SER A 606 -3.97 -21.61 -8.72
C SER A 606 -3.07 -20.75 -7.79
N HIS A 607 -2.48 -21.36 -6.75
CA HIS A 607 -1.60 -20.70 -5.79
C HIS A 607 -0.10 -20.93 -6.06
N GLU A 608 0.23 -21.64 -7.13
CA GLU A 608 1.59 -22.02 -7.45
C GLU A 608 2.10 -21.31 -8.70
N THR A 609 3.42 -21.10 -8.73
CA THR A 609 4.11 -20.39 -9.80
C THR A 609 5.00 -21.36 -10.57
N PHE A 610 4.85 -21.35 -11.88
CA PHE A 610 5.51 -22.26 -12.79
C PHE A 610 6.29 -21.50 -13.86
N LEU A 611 7.28 -22.17 -14.43
CA LEU A 611 8.04 -21.75 -15.61
C LEU A 611 7.85 -22.78 -16.72
N THR A 612 8.01 -22.33 -17.97
CA THR A 612 8.23 -23.27 -19.08
C THR A 612 9.53 -24.04 -18.84
N ARG A 613 9.59 -25.30 -19.31
CA ARG A 613 10.82 -26.12 -19.21
C ARG A 613 12.04 -25.41 -19.82
N THR A 614 11.86 -24.67 -20.91
CA THR A 614 12.91 -23.86 -21.55
C THR A 614 13.44 -22.76 -20.61
N ALA A 615 12.56 -21.94 -20.04
CA ALA A 615 12.94 -20.89 -19.10
C ALA A 615 13.58 -21.44 -17.82
N ALA A 616 13.08 -22.58 -17.32
CA ALA A 616 13.67 -23.27 -16.18
C ALA A 616 15.09 -23.82 -16.49
N GLY A 617 15.32 -24.29 -17.73
CA GLY A 617 16.64 -24.71 -18.21
C GLY A 617 17.63 -23.55 -18.27
N GLU A 618 17.21 -22.39 -18.80
CA GLU A 618 18.03 -21.18 -18.83
C GLU A 618 18.40 -20.68 -17.44
N VAL A 619 17.43 -20.61 -16.53
CA VAL A 619 17.64 -20.25 -15.13
C VAL A 619 18.61 -21.22 -14.47
N SER A 620 18.45 -22.53 -14.72
CA SER A 620 19.34 -23.55 -14.16
C SER A 620 20.77 -23.39 -14.66
N ARG A 621 20.97 -23.18 -15.97
CA ARG A 621 22.29 -22.95 -16.57
C ARG A 621 23.00 -21.75 -15.96
N ILE A 622 22.26 -20.67 -15.68
CA ILE A 622 22.83 -19.48 -15.01
C ILE A 622 23.20 -19.81 -13.56
N LEU A 623 22.30 -20.42 -12.79
CA LEU A 623 22.54 -20.72 -11.37
C LEU A 623 23.52 -21.88 -11.15
N GLU A 624 23.81 -22.68 -12.18
CA GLU A 624 24.85 -23.70 -12.16
C GLU A 624 26.25 -23.07 -12.25
N ASN A 625 26.41 -22.00 -13.03
CA ASN A 625 27.70 -21.34 -13.24
C ASN A 625 27.93 -20.14 -12.30
N TYR A 626 26.87 -19.47 -11.85
CA TYR A 626 26.94 -18.23 -11.10
C TYR A 626 26.22 -18.31 -9.75
N VAL A 627 26.66 -17.49 -8.80
CA VAL A 627 26.06 -17.31 -7.48
C VAL A 627 25.80 -15.84 -7.18
N THR A 628 24.77 -15.59 -6.36
CA THR A 628 24.52 -14.27 -5.76
C THR A 628 25.49 -14.01 -4.61
N CYS A 629 25.68 -12.74 -4.23
CA CYS A 629 26.52 -12.39 -3.07
C CYS A 629 26.09 -13.14 -1.79
N THR A 630 24.78 -13.34 -1.57
CA THR A 630 24.27 -14.06 -0.39
C THR A 630 24.63 -15.55 -0.42
N GLN A 631 24.62 -16.18 -1.59
CA GLN A 631 25.04 -17.58 -1.73
C GLN A 631 26.56 -17.70 -1.58
N ALA A 632 27.34 -16.76 -2.14
CA ALA A 632 28.78 -16.70 -1.94
C ALA A 632 29.15 -16.49 -0.46
N ASP A 633 28.45 -15.60 0.26
CA ASP A 633 28.62 -15.41 1.71
C ASP A 633 28.39 -16.71 2.49
N ALA A 634 27.42 -17.53 2.07
CA ALA A 634 27.18 -18.84 2.66
C ALA A 634 28.30 -19.86 2.34
N MET A 635 28.98 -19.72 1.20
CA MET A 635 30.17 -20.53 0.87
C MET A 635 31.40 -20.11 1.69
N PHE A 636 31.51 -18.82 2.06
CA PHE A 636 32.55 -18.29 2.95
C PHE A 636 32.24 -18.44 4.45
N ASP A 637 31.05 -18.89 4.81
CA ASP A 637 30.52 -18.90 6.18
C ASP A 637 30.57 -17.52 6.87
N ARG A 638 30.37 -16.42 6.11
CA ARG A 638 30.46 -15.04 6.60
C ARG A 638 29.48 -14.11 5.89
N HIS A 639 28.55 -13.52 6.64
CA HIS A 639 27.56 -12.59 6.09
C HIS A 639 28.18 -11.25 5.66
N GLY A 640 27.87 -10.79 4.44
CA GLY A 640 28.33 -9.51 3.90
C GLY A 640 29.77 -9.50 3.39
N HIS A 641 30.51 -10.60 3.51
CA HIS A 641 31.92 -10.69 3.18
C HIS A 641 32.19 -10.50 1.68
N THR A 642 31.40 -11.15 0.83
CA THR A 642 31.54 -11.12 -0.63
C THR A 642 31.42 -9.69 -1.18
N ARG A 643 30.48 -8.89 -0.66
CA ARG A 643 30.34 -7.48 -1.07
C ARG A 643 31.56 -6.64 -0.69
N ASN A 644 32.18 -6.94 0.45
CA ASN A 644 33.41 -6.27 0.86
C ASN A 644 34.58 -6.67 -0.05
N LEU A 645 34.71 -7.94 -0.43
CA LEU A 645 35.71 -8.37 -1.41
C LEU A 645 35.55 -7.68 -2.77
N ILE A 646 34.30 -7.48 -3.21
CA ILE A 646 34.01 -6.71 -4.43
C ILE A 646 34.39 -5.24 -4.28
N LYS A 647 34.01 -4.60 -3.18
CA LYS A 647 34.39 -3.20 -2.90
C LYS A 647 35.89 -2.98 -2.83
N LEU A 648 36.63 -3.98 -2.33
CA LEU A 648 38.09 -3.96 -2.24
C LEU A 648 38.77 -4.36 -3.54
N GLY A 649 38.02 -4.65 -4.62
CA GLY A 649 38.58 -5.08 -5.90
C GLY A 649 39.21 -6.48 -5.90
N LYS A 650 39.08 -7.24 -4.81
CA LYS A 650 39.61 -8.61 -4.68
C LYS A 650 38.76 -9.66 -5.37
N LEU A 651 37.53 -9.30 -5.72
CA LEU A 651 36.60 -10.15 -6.44
C LEU A 651 35.86 -9.28 -7.45
N SER A 652 35.84 -9.66 -8.71
CA SER A 652 35.11 -8.93 -9.75
C SER A 652 33.78 -9.62 -10.07
N PRO A 653 32.67 -8.86 -10.23
CA PRO A 653 31.46 -9.39 -10.86
C PRO A 653 31.79 -9.88 -12.26
N ASP A 654 31.17 -10.97 -12.71
CA ASP A 654 31.37 -11.41 -14.09
C ASP A 654 30.57 -10.56 -15.06
N GLN A 655 31.16 -10.32 -16.23
CA GLN A 655 30.58 -9.68 -17.41
C GLN A 655 31.06 -10.49 -18.64
N PRO A 656 30.20 -10.83 -19.62
CA PRO A 656 28.83 -10.39 -19.75
C PRO A 656 27.84 -11.32 -19.01
N ILE A 657 27.06 -10.74 -18.10
CA ILE A 657 25.77 -11.32 -17.72
C ILE A 657 24.78 -10.91 -18.85
N PRO A 658 23.80 -11.75 -19.25
CA PRO A 658 22.75 -11.33 -20.19
C PRO A 658 22.28 -9.90 -19.89
N PRO A 659 22.19 -8.99 -20.89
CA PRO A 659 21.99 -7.55 -20.68
C PRO A 659 20.83 -7.20 -19.71
N HIS A 660 19.81 -8.06 -19.72
CA HIS A 660 18.60 -7.97 -18.91
C HIS A 660 18.80 -8.22 -17.40
N LEU A 661 19.95 -8.75 -16.97
CA LEU A 661 20.26 -9.07 -15.57
C LEU A 661 21.33 -8.12 -14.97
N SER A 662 21.69 -7.05 -15.68
CA SER A 662 22.73 -6.07 -15.32
C SER A 662 22.57 -5.41 -13.94
N LYS A 663 21.37 -5.46 -13.34
CA LYS A 663 21.09 -4.86 -12.03
C LYS A 663 21.44 -5.76 -10.85
N VAL A 664 21.74 -7.04 -11.07
CA VAL A 664 22.11 -7.97 -10.01
C VAL A 664 23.55 -8.41 -10.20
N THR A 665 24.36 -8.24 -9.15
CA THR A 665 25.73 -8.74 -9.09
C THR A 665 25.74 -10.26 -8.98
N LEU A 666 26.15 -10.93 -10.06
CA LEU A 666 26.44 -12.36 -10.11
C LEU A 666 27.95 -12.58 -10.21
N ILE A 667 28.42 -13.68 -9.63
CA ILE A 667 29.84 -14.03 -9.55
C ILE A 667 29.96 -15.50 -9.95
N SER A 668 30.90 -15.86 -10.83
CA SER A 668 31.12 -17.28 -11.15
C SER A 668 31.53 -18.06 -9.92
N LYS A 669 31.04 -19.30 -9.85
CA LYS A 669 31.44 -20.23 -8.81
C LYS A 669 32.94 -20.51 -8.84
N ALA A 670 33.55 -20.54 -10.03
CA ALA A 670 34.99 -20.71 -10.20
C ALA A 670 35.80 -19.65 -9.44
N LYS A 671 35.47 -18.36 -9.63
CA LYS A 671 36.11 -17.25 -8.90
C LYS A 671 35.92 -17.34 -7.39
N ILE A 672 34.75 -17.80 -6.92
CA ILE A 672 34.52 -18.00 -5.49
C ILE A 672 35.39 -19.13 -4.94
N THR A 673 35.46 -20.27 -5.64
CA THR A 673 36.29 -21.40 -5.23
C THR A 673 37.77 -21.04 -5.19
N GLU A 674 38.26 -20.29 -6.19
CA GLU A 674 39.62 -19.76 -6.23
C GLU A 674 39.89 -18.82 -5.03
N ALA A 675 38.98 -17.88 -4.77
CA ALA A 675 39.10 -16.97 -3.63
C ALA A 675 39.09 -17.70 -2.27
N ILE A 676 38.30 -18.78 -2.14
CA ILE A 676 38.32 -19.64 -0.94
C ILE A 676 39.68 -20.32 -0.81
N ALA A 677 40.20 -20.91 -1.89
CA ALA A 677 41.51 -21.57 -1.89
C ALA A 677 42.64 -20.61 -1.53
N SER A 678 42.66 -19.41 -2.11
CA SER A 678 43.65 -18.37 -1.76
C SER A 678 43.54 -17.89 -0.31
N SER A 679 42.35 -17.94 0.29
CA SER A 679 42.15 -17.55 1.71
C SER A 679 42.62 -18.61 2.71
N GLN A 680 42.75 -19.87 2.26
CA GLN A 680 43.15 -21.01 3.09
C GLN A 680 44.65 -21.32 3.01
N GLN A 681 45.40 -20.74 2.08
CA GLN A 681 46.85 -20.88 2.09
C GLN A 681 47.40 -20.25 3.37
N PRO A 682 48.14 -21.02 4.20
CA PRO A 682 48.74 -20.48 5.41
C PRO A 682 49.63 -19.31 4.98
N LYS A 683 49.41 -18.14 5.58
CA LYS A 683 50.32 -17.02 5.40
C LYS A 683 51.66 -17.49 5.93
N ASN A 684 52.56 -17.93 5.05
CA ASN A 684 53.97 -18.06 5.37
C ASN A 684 54.43 -16.67 5.80
N GLN A 685 54.49 -16.48 7.13
CA GLN A 685 55.05 -15.29 7.73
C GLN A 685 56.54 -15.27 7.37
N PRO A 686 57.08 -14.13 6.89
CA PRO A 686 58.52 -13.94 6.89
C PRO A 686 59.06 -13.93 8.32
#